data_AF-A0A1J4W5T4-F1
#
_entry.id   AF-A0A1J4W5T4-F1
#
_cell.length_a   1.000
_cell.length_b   1.000
_cell.length_c   1.000
_cell.angle_alpha   90.00
_cell.angle_beta   90.00
_cell.angle_gamma   90.00
#
_symmetry.space_group_name_H-M   'P 1'
#
loop_
_entity.id
_entity.type
_entity.pdbx_description
1 polymer ?
#
loop_
_entity_poly.entity_id
_entity_poly.type
_entity_poly.pdbx_seq_one_letter_code
_entity_poly.pdbx_strand_id
1 'polypeptide(L)'
;MFNMKKRVCLVVLFAVMTIILISTVYAQTEEVDKAYNWAIKEVTSRGWNALTVREHSFALLALGYDPNYRAPGRTSLIAKSLRLANGERCWGDPDRNLAPASENNCYLLSTAMAKLALEEINYNPTEIDLIQDWLARHNLDITSDLFWYLELDSNKAMTCTISYKTSDAVGGDHIDTVTMNDDKTLVLTNPTTSACFENRGDINLDPNRDSYWLKIKNDATCYNIYYIVSCQAEDLGNYVATIFYKKDPDDRIYYLYNSVASQESAGNIQLLPISAKCFPKTANDKTCDYETTGWVGAVLEQQGFAGEPQLRKLLPYLVAYKDDNEKYLPLSFLYAISEINYFGSALVNSQSPAVLSGQYGGTAGGFWVAENSAYGKYYDTALSCMALGANGVFSSYPDAAESITNAKRYLVRPDVQAADGYWAQGSTVNARFRDTNFLLWACFSTREWIDDTDCEEAGYNCYVSACPTNYLTVNLACEANEICCRPRTACEQAGGVCQETTCDSNTQQDIYSELRQSCIDAGLGNYCCINLNSCERSGGTCRLNLGSASNPLCPSGQEDGYASLNSACELSYGTDYICCFSSGTRPNECEEQGDDFVCRDECDEYTETQVAYSCPEDEVCCHSSGGGAGGGGGNAGNTECETVYNYICRDVACLPGEIQMTYDCSTYGVCCAPCETIYDCLEQACEGYQVKDYNDIFGLCEYYTETKCSDGFDNDGDGDVDCSDYDCYDTTDCAGAGETTCEGAGHKCCAVGATGSEHFTELDSTCDYGNCYEDCGICSDVGYCCDECDGTYYSEFDDTCLDGKQCCSACGTATQIECNTNSDCEKGYKCSNNECVKAKSTTWLWILIIVFVVIIAGLVYYYFVVMKKGGKGKPRKEEIKPGFPPTSRPPINRPLFPPIRPTTQQPNPLFRPPMTFQPKPPMMQQSKTTTMTKKVAPRTPRSKTEKELESTFSKLKGLTKKK
;
A
#
# COMPACT_ATOMS: atom_id res chain seq x y z
N MET A 1 -49.75 -36.27 7.92
CA MET A 1 -48.80 -36.08 9.05
C MET A 1 -47.33 -36.05 8.62
N PHE A 2 -46.80 -37.03 7.87
CA PHE A 2 -45.33 -37.15 7.62
C PHE A 2 -44.68 -35.87 7.06
N ASN A 3 -45.25 -35.27 5.98
CA ASN A 3 -44.73 -34.03 5.39
C ASN A 3 -44.71 -32.83 6.35
N MET A 4 -45.63 -32.77 7.32
CA MET A 4 -45.69 -31.68 8.30
C MET A 4 -44.50 -31.75 9.26
N LYS A 5 -44.09 -32.96 9.68
CA LYS A 5 -42.85 -33.15 10.46
C LYS A 5 -41.60 -32.77 9.64
N LYS A 6 -41.56 -33.13 8.35
CA LYS A 6 -40.43 -32.76 7.47
C LYS A 6 -40.29 -31.24 7.34
N ARG A 7 -41.39 -30.51 7.10
CA ARG A 7 -41.39 -29.04 7.00
C ARG A 7 -41.00 -28.36 8.31
N VAL A 8 -41.54 -28.79 9.45
CA VAL A 8 -41.14 -28.25 10.77
C VAL A 8 -39.65 -28.50 11.06
N CYS A 9 -39.14 -29.70 10.73
CA CYS A 9 -37.73 -30.01 10.91
C CYS A 9 -36.80 -29.15 10.03
N LEU A 10 -37.21 -28.85 8.79
CA LEU A 10 -36.50 -27.93 7.89
C LEU A 10 -36.46 -26.50 8.44
N VAL A 11 -37.60 -25.96 8.91
CA VAL A 11 -37.66 -24.60 9.49
C VAL A 11 -36.81 -24.50 10.75
N VAL A 12 -36.82 -25.52 11.63
CA VAL A 12 -35.95 -25.54 12.82
C VAL A 12 -34.47 -25.64 12.44
N LEU A 13 -34.12 -26.46 11.45
CA LEU A 13 -32.72 -26.61 11.01
C LEU A 13 -32.22 -25.34 10.34
N PHE A 14 -33.05 -24.68 9.52
CA PHE A 14 -32.74 -23.36 8.94
C PHE A 14 -32.55 -22.31 10.04
N ALA A 15 -33.48 -22.19 10.98
CA ALA A 15 -33.37 -21.24 12.09
C ALA A 15 -32.11 -21.48 12.96
N VAL A 16 -31.74 -22.74 13.19
CA VAL A 16 -30.47 -23.09 13.88
C VAL A 16 -29.25 -22.69 13.05
N MET A 17 -29.25 -22.91 11.72
CA MET A 17 -28.19 -22.42 10.83
C MET A 17 -28.09 -20.89 10.87
N THR A 18 -29.21 -20.16 10.80
CA THR A 18 -29.23 -18.69 10.90
C THR A 18 -28.69 -18.19 12.24
N ILE A 19 -29.07 -18.82 13.35
CA ILE A 19 -28.57 -18.48 14.69
C ILE A 19 -27.06 -18.74 14.81
N ILE A 20 -26.55 -19.85 14.25
CA ILE A 20 -25.11 -20.15 14.21
C ILE A 20 -24.36 -19.11 13.39
N LEU A 21 -24.84 -18.77 12.19
CA LEU A 21 -24.23 -17.76 11.32
C LEU A 21 -24.15 -16.38 12.00
N ILE A 22 -25.26 -15.91 12.60
CA ILE A 22 -25.30 -14.66 13.37
C ILE A 22 -24.30 -14.72 14.55
N SER A 23 -24.22 -15.85 15.26
CA SER A 23 -23.28 -16.02 16.37
C SER A 23 -21.81 -15.95 15.92
N THR A 24 -21.48 -16.49 14.75
CA THR A 24 -20.11 -16.43 14.22
C THR A 24 -19.69 -15.04 13.77
N VAL A 25 -20.60 -14.25 13.18
CA VAL A 25 -20.30 -12.85 12.81
C VAL A 25 -20.08 -12.00 14.05
N TYR A 26 -20.98 -12.11 15.05
CA TYR A 26 -20.90 -11.31 16.28
C TYR A 26 -19.65 -11.62 17.12
N ALA A 27 -19.19 -12.87 17.13
CA ALA A 27 -17.94 -13.24 17.78
C ALA A 27 -16.70 -12.68 17.05
N GLN A 28 -16.74 -12.58 15.72
CA GLN A 28 -15.64 -12.05 14.92
C GLN A 28 -15.44 -10.54 15.14
N THR A 29 -16.54 -9.77 15.30
CA THR A 29 -16.45 -8.34 15.67
C THR A 29 -15.93 -8.14 17.10
N GLU A 30 -16.37 -8.97 18.07
CA GLU A 30 -16.01 -8.79 19.49
C GLU A 30 -14.50 -8.88 19.74
N GLU A 31 -13.80 -9.84 19.13
CA GLU A 31 -12.35 -9.99 19.31
C GLU A 31 -11.55 -8.90 18.57
N VAL A 32 -12.02 -8.43 17.41
CA VAL A 32 -11.38 -7.31 16.68
C VAL A 32 -11.54 -5.99 17.45
N ASP A 33 -12.72 -5.73 18.03
CA ASP A 33 -12.94 -4.56 18.88
C ASP A 33 -12.07 -4.58 20.15
N LYS A 34 -11.80 -5.75 20.75
CA LYS A 34 -10.82 -5.85 21.86
C LYS A 34 -9.42 -5.44 21.42
N ALA A 35 -8.99 -5.83 20.23
CA ALA A 35 -7.69 -5.45 19.69
C ALA A 35 -7.58 -3.92 19.45
N TYR A 36 -8.60 -3.29 18.87
CA TYR A 36 -8.68 -1.83 18.73
C TYR A 36 -8.63 -1.11 20.09
N ASN A 37 -9.48 -1.54 21.05
CA ASN A 37 -9.50 -0.96 22.39
C ASN A 37 -8.17 -1.13 23.14
N TRP A 38 -7.46 -2.24 22.91
CA TRP A 38 -6.12 -2.47 23.45
C TRP A 38 -5.08 -1.54 22.81
N ALA A 39 -5.06 -1.42 21.48
CA ALA A 39 -4.14 -0.56 20.75
C ALA A 39 -4.30 0.92 21.16
N ILE A 40 -5.55 1.41 21.22
CA ILE A 40 -5.91 2.73 21.74
C ILE A 40 -5.34 2.93 23.15
N LYS A 41 -5.61 2.01 24.08
CA LYS A 41 -5.15 2.09 25.47
C LYS A 41 -3.62 2.15 25.58
N GLU A 42 -2.88 1.38 24.79
CA GLU A 42 -1.41 1.44 24.75
C GLU A 42 -0.93 2.79 24.17
N VAL A 43 -1.55 3.33 23.12
CA VAL A 43 -1.25 4.67 22.60
C VAL A 43 -1.51 5.76 23.64
N THR A 44 -2.67 5.76 24.30
CA THR A 44 -3.04 6.76 25.31
C THR A 44 -2.16 6.69 26.56
N SER A 45 -1.68 5.49 26.95
CA SER A 45 -0.87 5.31 28.16
C SER A 45 0.65 5.42 27.94
N ARG A 46 1.15 5.13 26.73
CA ARG A 46 2.56 5.36 26.35
C ARG A 46 2.79 6.78 25.82
N GLY A 47 1.80 7.32 25.11
CA GLY A 47 1.90 8.52 24.29
C GLY A 47 2.61 8.24 22.96
N TRP A 48 2.14 8.87 21.87
CA TRP A 48 2.77 8.79 20.53
C TRP A 48 4.26 9.10 20.57
N ASN A 49 4.67 10.12 21.36
CA ASN A 49 6.06 10.52 21.56
C ASN A 49 6.96 9.42 22.19
N ALA A 50 6.42 8.28 22.64
CA ALA A 50 7.19 7.15 23.19
C ALA A 50 7.31 5.93 22.26
N LEU A 51 6.66 5.95 21.09
CA LEU A 51 6.69 4.84 20.11
C LEU A 51 7.96 4.89 19.24
N THR A 52 8.53 3.74 18.85
CA THR A 52 9.54 3.70 17.77
C THR A 52 8.90 4.04 16.42
N VAL A 53 9.67 4.43 15.39
CA VAL A 53 9.08 4.82 14.08
C VAL A 53 8.22 3.69 13.48
N ARG A 54 8.68 2.43 13.57
CA ARG A 54 7.91 1.26 13.11
C ARG A 54 6.64 1.02 13.94
N GLU A 55 6.71 1.13 15.27
CA GLU A 55 5.52 1.04 16.14
C GLU A 55 4.51 2.15 15.82
N HIS A 56 5.01 3.35 15.58
CA HIS A 56 4.23 4.55 15.32
C HIS A 56 3.50 4.48 13.99
N SER A 57 4.20 4.09 12.93
CA SER A 57 3.64 3.96 11.58
C SER A 57 2.48 2.97 11.57
N PHE A 58 2.66 1.75 12.09
CA PHE A 58 1.58 0.78 12.18
C PHE A 58 0.43 1.23 13.09
N ALA A 59 0.70 1.93 14.20
CA ALA A 59 -0.37 2.46 15.05
C ALA A 59 -1.16 3.61 14.40
N LEU A 60 -0.53 4.42 13.55
CA LEU A 60 -1.20 5.45 12.77
C LEU A 60 -2.02 4.84 11.63
N LEU A 61 -1.51 3.82 10.94
CA LEU A 61 -2.26 3.01 9.97
C LEU A 61 -3.48 2.32 10.61
N ALA A 62 -3.33 1.78 11.83
CA ALA A 62 -4.42 1.08 12.51
C ALA A 62 -5.48 2.01 13.10
N LEU A 63 -5.09 3.17 13.65
CA LEU A 63 -5.99 4.07 14.39
C LEU A 63 -6.32 5.38 13.65
N GLY A 64 -5.73 5.60 12.47
CA GLY A 64 -5.87 6.81 11.67
C GLY A 64 -7.29 7.08 11.17
N TYR A 65 -8.15 6.07 11.11
CA TYR A 65 -9.57 6.24 10.78
C TYR A 65 -10.30 7.20 11.76
N ASP A 66 -9.80 7.36 13.01
CA ASP A 66 -10.41 8.19 14.07
C ASP A 66 -9.60 9.49 14.31
N PRO A 67 -10.22 10.69 14.21
CA PRO A 67 -9.53 11.98 14.36
C PRO A 67 -8.74 12.14 15.66
N ASN A 68 -9.25 11.56 16.76
CA ASN A 68 -8.64 11.65 18.09
C ASN A 68 -7.25 10.99 18.15
N TYR A 69 -6.96 10.08 17.20
CA TYR A 69 -5.70 9.38 17.07
C TYR A 69 -4.92 9.85 15.83
N ARG A 70 -5.62 10.13 14.71
CA ARG A 70 -5.07 10.66 13.45
C ARG A 70 -4.24 11.94 13.66
N ALA A 71 -4.84 12.99 14.24
CA ALA A 71 -4.20 14.29 14.37
C ALA A 71 -2.96 14.32 15.30
N PRO A 72 -3.00 13.78 16.53
CA PRO A 72 -1.80 13.71 17.38
C PRO A 72 -0.78 12.69 16.89
N GLY A 73 -1.23 11.60 16.26
CA GLY A 73 -0.35 10.59 15.66
C GLY A 73 0.47 11.15 14.50
N ARG A 74 -0.18 11.83 13.55
CA ARG A 74 0.45 12.57 12.44
C ARG A 74 1.48 13.57 12.94
N THR A 75 1.07 14.47 13.83
CA THR A 75 1.93 15.53 14.39
C THR A 75 3.16 14.95 15.09
N SER A 76 2.99 13.87 15.86
CA SER A 76 4.09 13.19 16.54
C SER A 76 4.97 12.36 15.60
N LEU A 77 4.46 11.88 14.46
CA LEU A 77 5.27 11.19 13.43
C LEU A 77 6.16 12.19 12.67
N ILE A 78 5.59 13.32 12.26
CA ILE A 78 6.31 14.42 11.60
C ILE A 78 7.39 15.00 12.53
N ALA A 79 7.11 15.14 13.83
CA ALA A 79 8.11 15.54 14.83
C ALA A 79 9.27 14.55 15.06
N LYS A 80 9.20 13.34 14.46
CA LYS A 80 10.29 12.34 14.44
C LYS A 80 11.05 12.29 13.11
N SER A 81 10.65 13.08 12.11
CA SER A 81 11.40 13.29 10.89
C SER A 81 12.61 14.20 11.13
N LEU A 82 13.66 14.04 10.33
CA LEU A 82 14.56 15.12 9.98
C LEU A 82 14.00 15.78 8.72
N ARG A 83 13.86 17.11 8.73
CA ARG A 83 13.61 17.89 7.51
C ARG A 83 14.95 18.32 6.91
N LEU A 84 15.13 18.09 5.62
CA LEU A 84 16.33 18.42 4.86
C LEU A 84 16.26 19.84 4.28
N ALA A 85 17.38 20.35 3.76
CA ALA A 85 17.51 21.75 3.34
C ALA A 85 16.66 22.13 2.11
N ASN A 86 16.30 21.12 1.30
CA ASN A 86 15.37 21.18 0.16
C ASN A 86 13.91 20.92 0.55
N GLY A 87 13.60 20.72 1.85
CA GLY A 87 12.25 20.51 2.36
C GLY A 87 11.83 19.04 2.54
N GLU A 88 12.53 18.10 1.91
CA GLU A 88 12.35 16.64 2.03
C GLU A 88 12.38 16.15 3.49
N ARG A 89 11.84 14.95 3.74
CA ARG A 89 11.82 14.34 5.08
C ARG A 89 12.31 12.90 5.08
N CYS A 90 13.07 12.54 6.11
CA CYS A 90 13.47 11.16 6.34
C CYS A 90 13.53 10.80 7.84
N TRP A 91 13.34 9.51 8.16
CA TRP A 91 13.17 9.00 9.53
C TRP A 91 14.34 8.12 10.00
N GLY A 92 14.57 8.09 11.32
CA GLY A 92 15.67 7.36 11.94
C GLY A 92 15.46 5.85 12.06
N ASP A 93 16.32 5.17 12.85
CA ASP A 93 16.30 3.72 13.11
C ASP A 93 14.87 3.23 13.49
N PRO A 94 14.30 2.23 12.77
CA PRO A 94 12.87 1.86 12.87
C PRO A 94 12.49 1.35 14.27
N ASP A 95 13.45 0.77 14.98
CA ASP A 95 13.27 0.23 16.33
C ASP A 95 13.78 1.22 17.42
N ARG A 96 13.94 2.51 17.07
CA ARG A 96 14.19 3.61 18.02
C ARG A 96 13.13 4.70 17.92
N ASN A 97 13.09 5.50 18.99
CA ASN A 97 12.26 6.68 19.15
C ASN A 97 13.15 7.93 19.24
N LEU A 98 13.81 8.27 18.13
CA LEU A 98 14.68 9.44 17.98
C LEU A 98 14.61 9.90 16.52
N ALA A 99 14.52 11.22 16.30
CA ALA A 99 14.77 11.79 14.98
C ALA A 99 16.25 11.56 14.57
N PRO A 100 16.56 11.37 13.27
CA PRO A 100 17.93 11.19 12.82
C PRO A 100 18.71 12.51 12.90
N ALA A 101 19.94 12.45 13.42
CA ALA A 101 20.77 13.64 13.65
C ALA A 101 21.39 14.22 12.36
N SER A 102 21.33 13.49 11.26
CA SER A 102 21.72 13.89 9.91
C SER A 102 21.11 12.91 8.91
N GLU A 103 21.10 13.26 7.62
CA GLU A 103 20.64 12.37 6.54
C GLU A 103 21.37 11.01 6.52
N ASN A 104 22.66 11.00 6.88
CA ASN A 104 23.46 9.78 7.08
C ASN A 104 22.93 8.84 8.18
N ASN A 105 21.87 9.23 8.90
CA ASN A 105 21.20 8.44 9.93
C ASN A 105 19.74 8.14 9.58
N CYS A 106 19.27 8.54 8.39
CA CYS A 106 17.95 8.19 7.89
C CYS A 106 17.93 6.77 7.33
N TYR A 107 16.91 6.02 7.73
CA TYR A 107 16.64 4.64 7.33
C TYR A 107 15.54 4.65 6.28
N LEU A 108 15.79 4.02 5.14
CA LEU A 108 14.82 3.99 4.04
C LEU A 108 13.58 3.18 4.44
N LEU A 109 13.76 2.06 5.13
CA LEU A 109 12.68 1.23 5.69
C LEU A 109 11.72 2.04 6.60
N SER A 110 12.27 2.85 7.49
CA SER A 110 11.48 3.73 8.37
C SER A 110 10.76 4.83 7.61
N THR A 111 11.39 5.33 6.55
CA THR A 111 10.89 6.45 5.75
C THR A 111 9.76 5.99 4.82
N ALA A 112 9.86 4.79 4.24
CA ALA A 112 8.77 4.12 3.52
C ALA A 112 7.58 3.80 4.45
N MET A 113 7.83 3.25 5.64
CA MET A 113 6.77 3.04 6.63
C MET A 113 6.11 4.35 7.10
N ALA A 114 6.87 5.45 7.17
CA ALA A 114 6.33 6.75 7.51
C ALA A 114 5.54 7.39 6.35
N LYS A 115 5.99 7.27 5.09
CA LYS A 115 5.25 7.68 3.89
C LYS A 115 3.87 7.03 3.89
N LEU A 116 3.86 5.69 3.89
CA LEU A 116 2.66 4.86 3.92
C LEU A 116 1.68 5.30 5.03
N ALA A 117 2.19 5.52 6.26
CA ALA A 117 1.37 5.91 7.40
C ALA A 117 0.90 7.38 7.42
N LEU A 118 1.44 8.24 6.57
CA LEU A 118 1.00 9.63 6.36
C LEU A 118 0.05 9.74 5.17
N GLU A 119 0.35 9.01 4.09
CA GLU A 119 -0.43 8.90 2.87
C GLU A 119 -1.82 8.31 3.15
N GLU A 120 -1.86 7.17 3.86
CA GLU A 120 -3.09 6.49 4.30
C GLU A 120 -3.98 7.31 5.25
N ILE A 121 -3.54 8.50 5.69
CA ILE A 121 -4.35 9.45 6.47
C ILE A 121 -4.60 10.78 5.73
N ASN A 122 -4.48 10.76 4.39
CA ASN A 122 -4.64 11.91 3.51
C ASN A 122 -3.78 13.12 3.95
N TYR A 123 -2.51 12.87 4.28
CA TYR A 123 -1.56 13.96 4.52
C TYR A 123 -1.23 14.74 3.23
N ASN A 124 -0.65 15.93 3.40
CA ASN A 124 -0.31 16.85 2.30
C ASN A 124 0.43 16.11 1.16
N PRO A 125 -0.16 15.98 -0.04
CA PRO A 125 0.42 15.23 -1.14
C PRO A 125 1.84 15.70 -1.49
N THR A 126 2.08 17.02 -1.54
CA THR A 126 3.41 17.57 -1.82
C THR A 126 4.47 17.19 -0.78
N GLU A 127 4.11 16.94 0.48
CA GLU A 127 5.05 16.34 1.44
C GLU A 127 5.19 14.81 1.29
N ILE A 128 4.19 14.11 0.75
CA ILE A 128 4.31 12.68 0.38
C ILE A 128 5.22 12.51 -0.84
N ASP A 129 5.09 13.37 -1.86
CA ASP A 129 5.91 13.40 -3.07
C ASP A 129 7.40 13.65 -2.73
N LEU A 130 7.67 14.64 -1.87
CA LEU A 130 9.03 14.90 -1.37
C LEU A 130 9.64 13.74 -0.55
N ILE A 131 8.81 12.86 0.02
CA ILE A 131 9.29 11.62 0.67
C ILE A 131 9.49 10.51 -0.39
N GLN A 132 8.66 10.47 -1.43
CA GLN A 132 8.81 9.57 -2.57
C GLN A 132 10.12 9.81 -3.32
N ASP A 133 10.41 11.05 -3.70
CA ASP A 133 11.64 11.43 -4.40
C ASP A 133 12.88 11.08 -3.58
N TRP A 134 12.83 11.33 -2.27
CA TRP A 134 13.92 10.97 -1.35
C TRP A 134 14.12 9.46 -1.25
N LEU A 135 13.06 8.66 -1.29
CA LEU A 135 13.17 7.19 -1.33
C LEU A 135 13.72 6.72 -2.68
N ALA A 136 13.12 7.14 -3.79
CA ALA A 136 13.46 6.72 -5.14
C ALA A 136 14.94 6.98 -5.48
N ARG A 137 15.47 8.15 -5.10
CA ARG A 137 16.87 8.54 -5.37
C ARG A 137 17.94 7.75 -4.61
N HIS A 138 17.59 7.10 -3.49
CA HIS A 138 18.54 6.41 -2.61
C HIS A 138 18.71 4.90 -2.92
N ASN A 139 18.52 4.50 -4.19
CA ASN A 139 18.81 3.14 -4.65
C ASN A 139 20.31 2.91 -4.96
N LEU A 140 20.71 1.65 -5.08
CA LEU A 140 22.03 1.22 -5.54
C LEU A 140 21.90 0.32 -6.78
N ASP A 141 22.74 0.51 -7.79
CA ASP A 141 22.88 -0.39 -8.94
C ASP A 141 23.70 -1.63 -8.61
N ILE A 142 23.20 -2.81 -9.00
CA ILE A 142 23.86 -4.11 -8.83
C ILE A 142 24.47 -4.54 -10.17
N THR A 143 25.69 -4.06 -10.43
CA THR A 143 26.47 -4.45 -11.62
C THR A 143 27.31 -5.71 -11.37
N SER A 144 27.70 -5.98 -10.13
CA SER A 144 28.72 -6.99 -9.80
C SER A 144 28.23 -8.33 -9.26
N ASP A 145 27.07 -8.33 -8.60
CA ASP A 145 26.66 -9.45 -7.74
C ASP A 145 25.62 -10.37 -8.42
N LEU A 146 25.23 -10.04 -9.66
CA LEU A 146 24.44 -10.88 -10.55
C LEU A 146 25.22 -11.13 -11.85
N PHE A 147 25.15 -12.35 -12.35
CA PHE A 147 25.87 -12.82 -13.53
C PHE A 147 24.88 -13.00 -14.68
N TRP A 148 25.00 -12.14 -15.69
CA TRP A 148 24.04 -12.00 -16.79
C TRP A 148 24.50 -12.73 -18.06
N TYR A 149 23.54 -13.29 -18.77
CA TYR A 149 23.75 -14.11 -19.96
C TYR A 149 22.68 -13.84 -21.02
N LEU A 150 23.07 -13.98 -22.29
CA LEU A 150 22.21 -13.98 -23.46
C LEU A 150 22.25 -15.37 -24.11
N GLU A 151 21.09 -16.00 -24.22
CA GLU A 151 20.83 -17.17 -25.05
C GLU A 151 20.20 -16.73 -26.37
N LEU A 152 20.62 -17.37 -27.46
CA LEU A 152 20.00 -17.29 -28.77
C LEU A 152 19.69 -18.73 -29.20
N ASP A 153 18.46 -19.01 -29.60
CA ASP A 153 18.05 -20.32 -30.16
C ASP A 153 17.24 -20.13 -31.45
N SER A 154 17.25 -21.13 -32.34
CA SER A 154 16.42 -21.20 -33.54
C SER A 154 16.39 -22.63 -34.07
N ASN A 155 15.49 -22.96 -34.98
CA ASN A 155 15.42 -24.29 -35.59
C ASN A 155 16.65 -24.66 -36.46
N LYS A 156 17.40 -23.68 -37.00
CA LYS A 156 18.58 -23.85 -37.86
C LYS A 156 19.84 -23.18 -37.29
N ALA A 157 21.02 -23.54 -37.80
CA ALA A 157 22.21 -22.70 -37.69
C ALA A 157 22.04 -21.37 -38.47
N MET A 158 22.55 -20.26 -37.93
CA MET A 158 22.43 -18.92 -38.52
C MET A 158 23.49 -17.95 -37.98
N THR A 159 23.64 -16.79 -38.64
CA THR A 159 24.49 -15.70 -38.15
C THR A 159 23.63 -14.52 -37.72
N CYS A 160 23.89 -14.01 -36.52
CA CYS A 160 23.20 -12.87 -35.93
C CYS A 160 24.17 -11.72 -35.66
N THR A 161 23.66 -10.49 -35.69
CA THR A 161 24.33 -9.31 -35.15
C THR A 161 23.59 -8.80 -33.93
N ILE A 162 24.33 -8.39 -32.91
CA ILE A 162 23.82 -7.70 -31.73
C ILE A 162 24.30 -6.25 -31.82
N SER A 163 23.36 -5.31 -32.00
CA SER A 163 23.62 -3.87 -32.02
C SER A 163 23.27 -3.25 -30.66
N TYR A 164 24.12 -2.37 -30.16
CA TYR A 164 23.95 -1.69 -28.87
C TYR A 164 24.79 -0.41 -28.76
N LYS A 165 24.43 0.47 -27.82
CA LYS A 165 25.20 1.67 -27.44
C LYS A 165 25.57 1.52 -25.97
N THR A 166 26.83 1.68 -25.60
CA THR A 166 27.22 1.68 -24.18
C THR A 166 26.88 3.01 -23.52
N SER A 167 26.68 3.03 -22.20
CA SER A 167 26.25 4.26 -21.49
C SER A 167 27.30 5.38 -21.47
N ASP A 168 28.53 5.09 -21.89
CA ASP A 168 29.66 6.01 -22.00
C ASP A 168 30.04 6.35 -23.46
N ALA A 169 29.23 5.93 -24.45
CA ALA A 169 29.57 5.90 -25.87
C ALA A 169 29.70 7.28 -26.55
N VAL A 170 30.79 7.99 -26.28
CA VAL A 170 31.28 9.14 -27.10
C VAL A 170 31.71 8.69 -28.53
N GLY A 171 31.64 7.38 -28.84
CA GLY A 171 32.19 6.75 -30.05
C GLY A 171 31.18 6.15 -31.05
N GLY A 172 29.87 6.16 -30.76
CA GLY A 172 28.84 5.58 -31.64
C GLY A 172 28.57 4.07 -31.43
N ASP A 173 27.78 3.51 -32.34
CA ASP A 173 27.12 2.20 -32.19
C ASP A 173 28.10 1.01 -32.23
N HIS A 174 27.93 0.06 -31.30
CA HIS A 174 28.64 -1.21 -31.27
C HIS A 174 27.81 -2.29 -31.97
N ILE A 175 28.47 -3.09 -32.82
CA ILE A 175 27.85 -4.25 -33.51
C ILE A 175 28.75 -5.47 -33.31
N ASP A 176 28.24 -6.50 -32.63
CA ASP A 176 28.90 -7.79 -32.44
C ASP A 176 28.27 -8.87 -33.31
N THR A 177 29.09 -9.65 -34.02
CA THR A 177 28.61 -10.74 -34.89
C THR A 177 28.78 -12.10 -34.19
N VAL A 178 27.69 -12.87 -34.12
CA VAL A 178 27.58 -14.15 -33.42
C VAL A 178 27.09 -15.21 -34.41
N THR A 179 27.78 -16.34 -34.51
CA THR A 179 27.30 -17.51 -35.26
C THR A 179 26.70 -18.52 -34.28
N MET A 180 25.48 -18.97 -34.54
CA MET A 180 24.85 -20.10 -33.86
C MET A 180 24.98 -21.35 -34.72
N ASN A 181 25.59 -22.40 -34.17
CA ASN A 181 25.82 -23.68 -34.83
C ASN A 181 24.59 -24.60 -34.75
N ASP A 182 24.59 -25.68 -35.56
CA ASP A 182 23.50 -26.68 -35.57
C ASP A 182 23.28 -27.36 -34.20
N ASP A 183 24.33 -27.44 -33.37
CA ASP A 183 24.31 -28.00 -32.02
C ASP A 183 23.95 -26.98 -30.92
N LYS A 184 23.48 -25.78 -31.31
CA LYS A 184 23.07 -24.64 -30.45
C LYS A 184 24.22 -23.96 -29.69
N THR A 185 25.46 -24.15 -30.15
CA THR A 185 26.60 -23.44 -29.57
C THR A 185 26.80 -22.08 -30.25
N LEU A 186 27.12 -21.05 -29.47
CA LEU A 186 27.29 -19.67 -29.91
C LEU A 186 28.77 -19.30 -30.01
N VAL A 187 29.16 -18.73 -31.16
CA VAL A 187 30.51 -18.29 -31.46
C VAL A 187 30.50 -16.80 -31.79
N LEU A 188 30.83 -15.98 -30.79
CA LEU A 188 31.12 -14.56 -30.98
C LEU A 188 32.40 -14.40 -31.81
N THR A 189 32.34 -13.61 -32.89
CA THR A 189 33.37 -13.57 -33.94
C THR A 189 34.68 -12.93 -33.47
N ASN A 190 34.60 -11.83 -32.70
CA ASN A 190 35.77 -11.11 -32.17
C ASN A 190 35.64 -10.92 -30.64
N PRO A 191 35.75 -12.00 -29.83
CA PRO A 191 35.37 -11.98 -28.42
C PRO A 191 36.33 -11.15 -27.53
N THR A 192 37.48 -10.73 -28.05
CA THR A 192 38.41 -9.82 -27.37
C THR A 192 38.19 -8.34 -27.70
N THR A 193 37.29 -8.01 -28.63
CA THR A 193 36.99 -6.61 -29.03
C THR A 193 35.52 -6.22 -28.90
N SER A 194 34.62 -7.18 -28.69
CA SER A 194 33.26 -6.90 -28.18
C SER A 194 33.34 -6.01 -26.95
N ALA A 195 32.49 -4.98 -26.86
CA ALA A 195 32.40 -4.15 -25.67
C ALA A 195 31.70 -4.90 -24.53
N CYS A 196 30.53 -5.50 -24.76
CA CYS A 196 29.69 -6.07 -23.69
C CYS A 196 29.62 -7.60 -23.58
N PHE A 197 30.17 -8.38 -24.52
CA PHE A 197 30.03 -9.84 -24.51
C PHE A 197 31.37 -10.58 -24.34
N GLU A 198 31.33 -11.73 -23.65
CA GLU A 198 32.39 -12.74 -23.57
C GLU A 198 31.89 -14.07 -24.17
N ASN A 199 32.69 -14.69 -25.06
CA ASN A 199 32.47 -16.09 -25.46
C ASN A 199 32.92 -17.01 -24.32
N ARG A 200 32.07 -17.11 -23.30
CA ARG A 200 32.38 -17.81 -22.05
C ARG A 200 31.11 -18.31 -21.39
N GLY A 201 30.66 -19.48 -21.84
CA GLY A 201 29.62 -20.24 -21.14
C GLY A 201 29.97 -20.48 -19.67
N ASP A 202 28.97 -20.87 -18.88
CA ASP A 202 29.12 -21.15 -17.46
C ASP A 202 30.29 -22.12 -17.20
N ILE A 203 31.16 -21.76 -16.24
CA ILE A 203 32.34 -22.55 -15.84
C ILE A 203 31.98 -23.92 -15.23
N ASN A 204 30.70 -24.12 -14.86
CA ASN A 204 30.14 -25.38 -14.39
C ASN A 204 29.45 -26.21 -15.49
N LEU A 205 29.29 -25.64 -16.69
CA LEU A 205 29.21 -26.43 -17.92
C LEU A 205 30.63 -26.84 -18.35
N ASP A 206 30.71 -27.88 -19.17
CA ASP A 206 31.99 -28.55 -19.52
C ASP A 206 32.98 -27.56 -20.17
N PRO A 207 34.13 -27.25 -19.55
CA PRO A 207 35.05 -26.19 -20.01
C PRO A 207 35.84 -26.54 -21.29
N ASN A 208 35.43 -27.60 -21.99
CA ASN A 208 35.91 -28.00 -23.31
C ASN A 208 34.78 -27.98 -24.36
N ARG A 209 33.62 -27.39 -24.03
CA ARG A 209 32.50 -27.18 -24.95
C ARG A 209 32.34 -25.72 -25.27
N ASP A 210 31.86 -25.51 -26.49
CA ASP A 210 31.51 -24.24 -27.07
C ASP A 210 30.32 -23.62 -26.30
N SER A 211 30.29 -22.29 -26.22
CA SER A 211 29.39 -21.58 -25.30
C SER A 211 27.95 -21.58 -25.81
N TYR A 212 27.04 -22.33 -25.18
CA TYR A 212 25.60 -22.25 -25.47
C TYR A 212 25.00 -20.86 -25.24
N TRP A 213 25.66 -20.05 -24.40
CA TRP A 213 25.22 -18.71 -24.01
C TRP A 213 26.39 -17.73 -24.06
N LEU A 214 26.12 -16.49 -24.46
CA LEU A 214 27.08 -15.39 -24.32
C LEU A 214 26.98 -14.83 -22.91
N LYS A 215 28.13 -14.72 -22.23
CA LYS A 215 28.16 -14.02 -20.94
C LYS A 215 28.23 -12.53 -21.21
N ILE A 216 27.41 -11.76 -20.51
CA ILE A 216 27.45 -10.29 -20.53
C ILE A 216 28.48 -9.82 -19.50
N LYS A 217 29.25 -8.81 -19.84
CA LYS A 217 30.34 -8.33 -18.98
C LYS A 217 29.79 -7.60 -17.76
N ASN A 218 30.43 -7.86 -16.63
CA ASN A 218 30.31 -7.07 -15.41
C ASN A 218 31.11 -5.77 -15.60
N ASP A 219 30.53 -4.87 -16.37
CA ASP A 219 30.99 -3.52 -16.66
C ASP A 219 29.77 -2.60 -16.66
N ALA A 220 29.80 -1.50 -15.90
CA ALA A 220 28.66 -0.61 -15.72
C ALA A 220 28.14 -0.03 -17.06
N THR A 221 29.02 0.10 -18.05
CA THR A 221 28.72 0.62 -19.40
C THR A 221 27.78 -0.28 -20.21
N CYS A 222 27.59 -1.53 -19.77
CA CYS A 222 26.73 -2.56 -20.37
C CYS A 222 25.38 -2.74 -19.65
N TYR A 223 25.07 -1.90 -18.66
CA TYR A 223 23.78 -1.92 -17.94
C TYR A 223 22.95 -0.68 -18.29
N ASN A 224 21.62 -0.81 -18.17
CA ASN A 224 20.63 0.19 -18.58
C ASN A 224 20.67 0.53 -20.10
N ILE A 225 21.15 -0.40 -20.94
CA ILE A 225 21.20 -0.25 -22.40
C ILE A 225 20.36 -1.30 -23.12
N TYR A 226 19.79 -0.95 -24.26
CA TYR A 226 19.06 -1.88 -25.14
C TYR A 226 20.03 -2.74 -25.97
N TYR A 227 19.66 -4.00 -26.18
CA TYR A 227 20.33 -4.91 -27.11
C TYR A 227 19.38 -5.27 -28.25
N ILE A 228 19.77 -4.97 -29.48
CA ILE A 228 18.99 -5.25 -30.69
C ILE A 228 19.63 -6.43 -31.43
N VAL A 229 18.96 -7.58 -31.41
CA VAL A 229 19.41 -8.81 -32.09
C VAL A 229 18.77 -8.88 -33.47
N SER A 230 19.57 -9.14 -34.51
CA SER A 230 19.10 -9.32 -35.88
C SER A 230 19.77 -10.56 -36.47
N CYS A 231 19.01 -11.55 -36.92
CA CYS A 231 19.55 -12.80 -37.47
C CYS A 231 19.29 -12.93 -38.97
N GLN A 232 20.34 -13.26 -39.74
CA GLN A 232 20.26 -13.47 -41.18
C GLN A 232 20.28 -14.97 -41.51
N ALA A 233 19.26 -15.42 -42.24
CA ALA A 233 19.11 -16.77 -42.77
C ALA A 233 18.54 -16.73 -44.20
N GLU A 234 18.97 -17.66 -45.06
CA GLU A 234 18.55 -17.69 -46.48
C GLU A 234 17.09 -18.17 -46.66
N ASP A 235 16.57 -18.97 -45.72
CA ASP A 235 15.13 -19.06 -45.47
C ASP A 235 14.84 -18.51 -44.07
N LEU A 236 13.82 -17.67 -43.95
CA LEU A 236 13.35 -17.10 -42.69
C LEU A 236 13.00 -18.23 -41.71
N GLY A 237 13.70 -18.25 -40.58
CA GLY A 237 13.53 -19.24 -39.53
C GLY A 237 13.47 -18.53 -38.18
N ASN A 238 12.37 -18.71 -37.46
CA ASN A 238 12.10 -17.99 -36.22
C ASN A 238 13.22 -18.28 -35.20
N TYR A 239 13.73 -17.23 -34.56
CA TYR A 239 14.74 -17.29 -33.51
C TYR A 239 14.18 -16.70 -32.20
N VAL A 240 14.76 -17.06 -31.08
CA VAL A 240 14.41 -16.56 -29.76
C VAL A 240 15.67 -15.98 -29.13
N ALA A 241 15.54 -14.80 -28.52
CA ALA A 241 16.60 -14.15 -27.75
C ALA A 241 16.15 -14.00 -26.29
N THR A 242 16.94 -14.56 -25.37
CA THR A 242 16.56 -14.72 -23.96
C THR A 242 17.65 -14.18 -23.05
N ILE A 243 17.29 -13.23 -22.19
CA ILE A 243 18.15 -12.72 -21.12
C ILE A 243 17.78 -13.43 -19.81
N PHE A 244 18.79 -13.94 -19.14
CA PHE A 244 18.66 -14.57 -17.83
C PHE A 244 19.92 -14.30 -16.99
N TYR A 245 19.78 -14.49 -15.67
CA TYR A 245 20.82 -14.17 -14.69
C TYR A 245 20.91 -15.24 -13.60
N LYS A 246 22.02 -15.24 -12.86
CA LYS A 246 22.16 -16.00 -11.61
C LYS A 246 23.01 -15.25 -10.60
N LYS A 247 22.88 -15.64 -9.33
CA LYS A 247 23.53 -15.01 -8.18
C LYS A 247 25.00 -15.42 -7.98
N ASP A 248 25.32 -16.67 -8.26
CA ASP A 248 26.66 -17.23 -8.02
C ASP A 248 27.14 -17.95 -9.30
N PRO A 249 28.40 -17.75 -9.75
CA PRO A 249 28.96 -18.48 -10.89
C PRO A 249 28.96 -20.00 -10.71
N ASP A 250 28.88 -20.52 -9.48
CA ASP A 250 28.84 -21.95 -9.16
C ASP A 250 27.42 -22.52 -8.93
N ASP A 251 26.37 -21.67 -8.92
CA ASP A 251 24.98 -22.12 -8.83
C ASP A 251 24.43 -22.61 -10.19
N ARG A 252 23.43 -23.48 -10.14
CA ARG A 252 22.69 -24.07 -11.27
C ARG A 252 21.27 -23.53 -11.40
N ILE A 253 20.84 -22.67 -10.47
CA ILE A 253 19.59 -21.92 -10.60
C ILE A 253 19.86 -20.73 -11.53
N TYR A 254 19.00 -20.58 -12.53
CA TYR A 254 18.97 -19.45 -13.44
C TYR A 254 17.59 -18.81 -13.34
N TYR A 255 17.56 -17.48 -13.41
CA TYR A 255 16.35 -16.68 -13.32
C TYR A 255 16.11 -15.98 -14.66
N LEU A 256 14.93 -16.18 -15.22
CA LEU A 256 14.52 -15.51 -16.45
C LEU A 256 14.33 -14.00 -16.18
N TYR A 257 14.78 -13.15 -17.11
CA TYR A 257 14.55 -11.70 -17.09
C TYR A 257 13.68 -11.26 -18.26
N ASN A 258 14.03 -11.69 -19.47
CA ASN A 258 13.30 -11.38 -20.69
C ASN A 258 13.45 -12.53 -21.70
N SER A 259 12.43 -12.80 -22.52
CA SER A 259 12.51 -13.74 -23.64
C SER A 259 11.58 -13.25 -24.74
N VAL A 260 12.13 -13.04 -25.94
CA VAL A 260 11.40 -12.53 -27.10
C VAL A 260 11.69 -13.42 -28.30
N ALA A 261 10.65 -13.74 -29.07
CA ALA A 261 10.75 -14.52 -30.30
C ALA A 261 10.57 -13.62 -31.53
N SER A 262 11.31 -13.90 -32.61
CA SER A 262 11.11 -13.22 -33.89
C SER A 262 9.85 -13.74 -34.58
N GLN A 263 9.02 -12.83 -35.08
CA GLN A 263 7.95 -13.18 -36.02
C GLN A 263 8.52 -13.63 -37.37
N GLU A 264 7.69 -14.26 -38.21
CA GLU A 264 8.14 -15.00 -39.40
C GLU A 264 8.72 -14.10 -40.52
N SER A 265 8.55 -12.78 -40.42
CA SER A 265 8.94 -11.75 -41.38
C SER A 265 10.10 -10.84 -40.91
N ALA A 266 11.23 -11.44 -40.51
CA ALA A 266 12.53 -10.75 -40.37
C ALA A 266 12.57 -9.49 -39.46
N GLY A 267 11.88 -9.51 -38.33
CA GLY A 267 12.01 -8.47 -37.31
C GLY A 267 13.37 -8.48 -36.59
N ASN A 268 13.91 -7.29 -36.27
CA ASN A 268 14.96 -7.14 -35.27
C ASN A 268 14.33 -7.29 -33.88
N ILE A 269 14.87 -8.16 -33.03
CA ILE A 269 14.41 -8.30 -31.65
C ILE A 269 15.10 -7.24 -30.77
N GLN A 270 14.33 -6.31 -30.20
CA GLN A 270 14.81 -5.46 -29.12
C GLN A 270 14.61 -6.16 -27.76
N LEU A 271 15.66 -6.23 -26.96
CA LEU A 271 15.62 -6.80 -25.61
C LEU A 271 15.56 -5.70 -24.55
N LEU A 272 14.77 -5.92 -23.50
CA LEU A 272 14.66 -5.04 -22.34
C LEU A 272 16.05 -4.70 -21.74
N PRO A 273 16.29 -3.44 -21.30
CA PRO A 273 17.58 -3.03 -20.78
C PRO A 273 17.96 -3.82 -19.53
N ILE A 274 19.18 -4.36 -19.50
CA ILE A 274 19.63 -5.13 -18.34
C ILE A 274 19.91 -4.18 -17.19
N SER A 275 19.18 -4.33 -16.10
CA SER A 275 19.37 -3.50 -14.91
C SER A 275 18.85 -4.20 -13.66
N ALA A 276 19.59 -4.02 -12.57
CA ALA A 276 19.26 -4.53 -11.25
C ALA A 276 19.56 -3.46 -10.20
N LYS A 277 18.61 -3.21 -9.31
CA LYS A 277 18.68 -2.22 -8.25
C LYS A 277 18.28 -2.82 -6.91
N CYS A 278 18.72 -2.20 -5.83
CA CYS A 278 18.27 -2.49 -4.47
C CYS A 278 18.25 -1.21 -3.65
N PHE A 279 17.68 -1.29 -2.44
CA PHE A 279 17.76 -0.23 -1.45
C PHE A 279 18.71 -0.61 -0.30
N PRO A 280 19.63 0.28 0.11
CA PRO A 280 20.46 0.10 1.28
C PRO A 280 19.66 0.41 2.56
N LYS A 281 20.19 -0.02 3.71
CA LYS A 281 19.50 0.16 4.99
C LYS A 281 19.37 1.63 5.42
N THR A 282 20.41 2.42 5.16
CA THR A 282 20.45 3.87 5.37
C THR A 282 20.99 4.58 4.14
N ALA A 283 20.72 5.89 3.99
CA ALA A 283 21.06 6.68 2.81
C ALA A 283 22.55 6.70 2.41
N ASN A 284 23.46 6.34 3.32
CA ASN A 284 24.91 6.29 3.08
C ASN A 284 25.49 4.84 3.14
N ASP A 285 24.66 3.82 3.38
CA ASP A 285 25.10 2.43 3.30
C ASP A 285 25.28 2.02 1.83
N LYS A 286 26.38 1.29 1.55
CA LYS A 286 26.76 0.87 0.18
C LYS A 286 26.51 -0.62 -0.08
N THR A 287 25.52 -1.17 0.62
CA THR A 287 25.16 -2.59 0.58
C THR A 287 23.65 -2.73 0.63
N CYS A 288 23.08 -3.49 -0.29
CA CYS A 288 21.65 -3.81 -0.30
C CYS A 288 21.18 -4.40 1.03
N ASP A 289 19.99 -4.00 1.49
CA ASP A 289 19.28 -4.63 2.59
C ASP A 289 17.95 -5.19 2.07
N TYR A 290 17.72 -6.50 2.29
CA TYR A 290 16.62 -7.22 1.65
C TYR A 290 15.24 -6.76 2.16
N GLU A 291 15.10 -6.60 3.48
CA GLU A 291 13.86 -6.11 4.10
C GLU A 291 13.55 -4.69 3.65
N THR A 292 14.58 -3.84 3.61
CA THR A 292 14.45 -2.46 3.15
C THR A 292 14.08 -2.40 1.66
N THR A 293 14.69 -3.22 0.81
CA THR A 293 14.35 -3.28 -0.62
C THR A 293 12.91 -3.73 -0.86
N GLY A 294 12.43 -4.73 -0.11
CA GLY A 294 11.04 -5.18 -0.19
C GLY A 294 10.04 -4.11 0.27
N TRP A 295 10.28 -3.47 1.41
CA TRP A 295 9.35 -2.43 1.92
C TRP A 295 9.36 -1.15 1.10
N VAL A 296 10.51 -0.67 0.64
CA VAL A 296 10.58 0.54 -0.20
C VAL A 296 9.96 0.26 -1.57
N GLY A 297 10.24 -0.89 -2.18
CA GLY A 297 9.61 -1.26 -3.46
C GLY A 297 8.08 -1.31 -3.37
N ALA A 298 7.52 -1.96 -2.35
CA ALA A 298 6.07 -2.09 -2.20
C ALA A 298 5.37 -0.74 -1.95
N VAL A 299 5.99 0.17 -1.19
CA VAL A 299 5.43 1.51 -0.91
C VAL A 299 5.56 2.47 -2.11
N LEU A 300 6.43 2.17 -3.08
CA LEU A 300 6.49 2.89 -4.35
C LEU A 300 5.48 2.33 -5.37
N GLU A 301 5.35 1.00 -5.49
CA GLU A 301 4.42 0.33 -6.44
C GLU A 301 2.96 0.78 -6.23
N GLN A 302 2.55 0.91 -4.96
CA GLN A 302 1.19 1.25 -4.50
C GLN A 302 0.53 2.45 -5.22
N GLN A 303 1.32 3.42 -5.71
CA GLN A 303 0.81 4.68 -6.28
C GLN A 303 0.59 4.66 -7.81
N GLY A 304 0.48 3.49 -8.43
CA GLY A 304 0.39 3.43 -9.90
C GLY A 304 1.75 3.61 -10.58
N PHE A 305 2.85 3.29 -9.87
CA PHE A 305 4.17 3.07 -10.49
C PHE A 305 4.21 1.81 -11.37
N ALA A 306 3.07 1.13 -11.55
CA ALA A 306 2.81 -0.02 -12.43
C ALA A 306 2.96 0.33 -13.93
N GLY A 307 4.19 0.71 -14.30
CA GLY A 307 4.59 1.19 -15.62
C GLY A 307 6.04 1.69 -15.60
N GLU A 308 6.47 2.29 -14.49
CA GLU A 308 7.82 2.84 -14.35
C GLU A 308 8.88 1.71 -14.30
N PRO A 309 9.87 1.69 -15.23
CA PRO A 309 10.91 0.68 -15.25
C PRO A 309 11.68 0.49 -13.93
N GLN A 310 11.71 1.46 -12.99
CA GLN A 310 12.49 1.34 -11.74
C GLN A 310 12.14 0.08 -10.92
N LEU A 311 10.87 -0.29 -10.79
CA LEU A 311 10.46 -1.35 -9.86
C LEU A 311 10.71 -2.75 -10.42
N ARG A 312 10.61 -2.93 -11.75
CA ARG A 312 11.13 -4.11 -12.44
C ARG A 312 12.63 -4.34 -12.20
N LYS A 313 13.43 -3.28 -11.98
CA LYS A 313 14.87 -3.38 -11.66
C LYS A 313 15.12 -3.92 -10.24
N LEU A 314 14.13 -3.89 -9.33
CA LEU A 314 14.27 -4.51 -8.00
C LEU A 314 14.12 -6.04 -8.05
N LEU A 315 13.36 -6.56 -9.01
CA LEU A 315 13.04 -7.98 -9.09
C LEU A 315 14.26 -8.90 -9.27
N PRO A 316 15.28 -8.58 -10.10
CA PRO A 316 16.51 -9.38 -10.16
C PRO A 316 17.21 -9.59 -8.81
N TYR A 317 17.22 -8.58 -7.95
CA TYR A 317 17.77 -8.71 -6.60
C TYR A 317 16.84 -9.53 -5.70
N LEU A 318 15.57 -9.16 -5.61
CA LEU A 318 14.62 -9.81 -4.71
C LEU A 318 14.46 -11.31 -5.06
N VAL A 319 14.32 -11.65 -6.34
CA VAL A 319 14.18 -13.04 -6.80
C VAL A 319 15.45 -13.86 -6.55
N ALA A 320 16.64 -13.30 -6.76
CA ALA A 320 17.90 -14.00 -6.58
C ALA A 320 18.30 -14.22 -5.10
N TYR A 321 17.90 -13.30 -4.21
CA TYR A 321 18.30 -13.33 -2.79
C TYR A 321 17.19 -13.80 -1.83
N LYS A 322 16.00 -14.14 -2.35
CA LYS A 322 14.86 -14.62 -1.54
C LYS A 322 15.22 -15.81 -0.64
N ASP A 323 15.99 -16.79 -1.13
CA ASP A 323 16.27 -18.05 -0.41
C ASP A 323 17.27 -17.83 0.76
N ASP A 324 18.09 -16.77 0.70
CA ASP A 324 18.92 -16.32 1.85
C ASP A 324 18.10 -15.56 2.90
N ASN A 325 16.88 -15.13 2.53
CA ASN A 325 16.06 -14.16 3.25
C ASN A 325 14.64 -14.68 3.54
N GLU A 326 14.42 -15.99 3.50
CA GLU A 326 13.13 -16.66 3.81
C GLU A 326 12.45 -16.10 5.06
N LYS A 327 13.24 -15.79 6.09
CA LYS A 327 12.87 -15.14 7.37
C LYS A 327 12.04 -13.85 7.26
N TYR A 328 12.00 -13.22 6.09
CA TYR A 328 11.25 -11.99 5.79
C TYR A 328 9.98 -12.22 4.96
N LEU A 329 9.60 -13.49 4.73
CA LEU A 329 8.54 -13.91 3.82
C LEU A 329 8.62 -13.27 2.42
N PRO A 330 9.70 -13.53 1.65
CA PRO A 330 9.95 -12.93 0.33
C PRO A 330 8.77 -12.89 -0.65
N LEU A 331 7.88 -13.89 -0.62
CA LEU A 331 6.73 -14.00 -1.52
C LEU A 331 5.74 -12.83 -1.37
N SER A 332 5.63 -12.22 -0.18
CA SER A 332 4.79 -11.05 0.03
C SER A 332 5.32 -9.83 -0.73
N PHE A 333 6.61 -9.51 -0.60
CA PHE A 333 7.22 -8.42 -1.36
C PHE A 333 7.27 -8.71 -2.86
N LEU A 334 7.61 -9.95 -3.25
CA LEU A 334 7.68 -10.32 -4.67
C LEU A 334 6.33 -10.20 -5.37
N TYR A 335 5.22 -10.51 -4.71
CA TYR A 335 3.90 -10.27 -5.27
C TYR A 335 3.52 -8.78 -5.25
N ALA A 336 3.70 -8.08 -4.12
CA ALA A 336 3.35 -6.66 -3.95
C ALA A 336 4.22 -5.64 -4.72
N ILE A 337 5.21 -6.09 -5.51
CA ILE A 337 6.11 -5.26 -6.37
C ILE A 337 6.10 -5.75 -7.84
N SER A 338 5.29 -6.76 -8.18
CA SER A 338 5.25 -7.26 -9.56
C SER A 338 3.89 -7.73 -10.04
N GLU A 339 2.96 -7.98 -9.12
CA GLU A 339 1.64 -8.54 -9.36
C GLU A 339 1.64 -9.89 -10.11
N ILE A 340 2.82 -10.49 -10.32
CA ILE A 340 2.96 -11.74 -11.08
C ILE A 340 2.24 -12.84 -10.30
N ASN A 341 1.14 -13.34 -10.89
CA ASN A 341 0.24 -14.36 -10.33
C ASN A 341 0.96 -15.60 -9.79
N TYR A 342 2.15 -15.95 -10.30
CA TYR A 342 3.00 -17.00 -9.72
C TYR A 342 3.39 -16.74 -8.25
N PHE A 343 3.76 -15.51 -7.89
CA PHE A 343 4.11 -15.17 -6.50
C PHE A 343 2.88 -15.08 -5.59
N GLY A 344 1.77 -14.51 -6.08
CA GLY A 344 0.49 -14.49 -5.34
C GLY A 344 -0.02 -15.91 -5.05
N SER A 345 -0.01 -16.77 -6.07
CA SER A 345 -0.36 -18.19 -5.92
C SER A 345 0.62 -18.92 -4.99
N ALA A 346 1.93 -18.68 -5.09
CA ALA A 346 2.91 -19.27 -4.18
C ALA A 346 2.70 -18.81 -2.73
N LEU A 347 2.37 -17.54 -2.51
CA LEU A 347 2.06 -16.99 -1.18
C LEU A 347 0.79 -17.62 -0.62
N VAL A 348 -0.29 -17.72 -1.40
CA VAL A 348 -1.52 -18.44 -1.02
C VAL A 348 -1.24 -19.90 -0.65
N ASN A 349 -0.48 -20.62 -1.49
CA ASN A 349 -0.09 -22.02 -1.23
C ASN A 349 0.88 -22.20 -0.05
N SER A 350 1.57 -21.13 0.39
CA SER A 350 2.43 -21.16 1.59
C SER A 350 1.68 -21.01 2.91
N GLN A 351 0.36 -20.73 2.89
CA GLN A 351 -0.44 -20.62 4.11
C GLN A 351 -0.45 -21.94 4.89
N SER A 352 -0.24 -21.86 6.21
CA SER A 352 -0.33 -23.00 7.13
C SER A 352 -1.71 -23.68 6.97
N PRO A 353 -1.80 -24.98 6.62
CA PRO A 353 -3.07 -25.59 6.21
C PRO A 353 -4.20 -25.42 7.22
N ALA A 354 -5.30 -24.80 6.79
CA ALA A 354 -6.45 -24.48 7.63
C ALA A 354 -7.26 -25.73 8.04
N VAL A 355 -6.74 -26.51 8.98
CA VAL A 355 -7.42 -27.72 9.49
C VAL A 355 -8.69 -27.32 10.25
N LEU A 356 -9.85 -27.42 9.58
CA LEU A 356 -11.20 -27.27 10.14
C LEU A 356 -11.53 -28.41 11.13
N SER A 357 -10.82 -28.50 12.26
CA SER A 357 -10.82 -29.64 13.18
C SER A 357 -12.03 -29.68 14.14
N GLY A 358 -13.24 -29.43 13.63
CA GLY A 358 -14.51 -29.39 14.39
C GLY A 358 -14.92 -30.69 15.11
N GLN A 359 -14.08 -31.72 15.15
CA GLN A 359 -14.32 -32.97 15.89
C GLN A 359 -13.06 -33.66 16.47
N TYR A 360 -11.83 -33.32 16.05
CA TYR A 360 -10.62 -34.10 16.37
C TYR A 360 -9.34 -33.28 16.65
N GLY A 361 -9.45 -32.16 17.37
CA GLY A 361 -8.35 -31.60 18.18
C GLY A 361 -7.01 -31.36 17.45
N GLY A 362 -7.06 -30.96 16.18
CA GLY A 362 -5.88 -30.59 15.40
C GLY A 362 -5.60 -29.10 15.50
N THR A 363 -4.32 -28.71 15.59
CA THR A 363 -3.88 -27.31 15.57
C THR A 363 -4.41 -26.62 14.32
N ALA A 364 -5.15 -25.52 14.49
CA ALA A 364 -5.70 -24.77 13.37
C ALA A 364 -4.59 -23.97 12.66
N GLY A 365 -4.46 -24.16 11.35
CA GLY A 365 -3.75 -23.25 10.46
C GLY A 365 -4.64 -22.08 10.03
N GLY A 366 -4.36 -21.52 8.85
CA GLY A 366 -4.94 -20.29 8.32
C GLY A 366 -3.99 -19.09 8.39
N PHE A 367 -2.76 -19.26 8.88
CA PHE A 367 -1.77 -18.19 9.07
C PHE A 367 -0.53 -18.41 8.20
N TRP A 368 0.22 -17.35 7.97
CA TRP A 368 1.55 -17.42 7.35
C TRP A 368 2.63 -17.30 8.42
N VAL A 369 3.77 -17.96 8.18
CA VAL A 369 4.99 -17.80 8.97
C VAL A 369 6.19 -18.17 8.11
N ALA A 370 7.21 -17.32 8.11
CA ALA A 370 8.48 -17.58 7.42
C ALA A 370 9.32 -18.65 8.14
N GLU A 371 10.11 -19.43 7.39
CA GLU A 371 11.14 -20.26 8.01
C GLU A 371 12.17 -19.35 8.71
N ASN A 372 12.43 -19.63 9.98
CA ASN A 372 13.26 -18.82 10.87
C ASN A 372 12.83 -17.32 10.93
N SER A 373 11.52 -17.05 10.77
CA SER A 373 10.90 -15.72 10.74
C SER A 373 11.55 -14.69 11.68
N ALA A 374 11.89 -13.53 11.11
CA ALA A 374 12.49 -12.41 11.82
C ALA A 374 11.54 -11.81 12.88
N TYR A 375 10.23 -11.88 12.65
CA TYR A 375 9.22 -11.15 13.42
C TYR A 375 8.09 -11.99 14.00
N GLY A 376 7.86 -13.19 13.45
CA GLY A 376 6.89 -14.16 13.93
C GLY A 376 5.56 -14.12 13.17
N LYS A 377 4.79 -15.21 13.30
CA LYS A 377 3.61 -15.54 12.49
C LYS A 377 2.55 -14.43 12.38
N TYR A 378 2.46 -13.53 13.37
CA TYR A 378 1.47 -12.46 13.38
C TYR A 378 1.87 -11.31 12.46
N TYR A 379 3.15 -10.90 12.50
CA TYR A 379 3.73 -9.97 11.52
C TYR A 379 3.69 -10.56 10.11
N ASP A 380 4.12 -11.82 9.96
CA ASP A 380 4.14 -12.52 8.66
C ASP A 380 2.74 -12.68 8.06
N THR A 381 1.72 -12.90 8.90
CA THR A 381 0.31 -12.93 8.48
C THR A 381 -0.21 -11.54 8.10
N ALA A 382 0.16 -10.48 8.82
CA ALA A 382 -0.18 -9.11 8.44
C ALA A 382 0.44 -8.73 7.09
N LEU A 383 1.73 -9.01 6.89
CA LEU A 383 2.43 -8.78 5.63
C LEU A 383 1.81 -9.58 4.46
N SER A 384 1.28 -10.78 4.74
CA SER A 384 0.53 -11.57 3.75
C SER A 384 -0.86 -11.01 3.45
N CYS A 385 -1.58 -10.51 4.46
CA CYS A 385 -2.86 -9.82 4.24
C CYS A 385 -2.65 -8.55 3.39
N MET A 386 -1.65 -7.72 3.74
CA MET A 386 -1.28 -6.51 3.00
C MET A 386 -0.96 -6.84 1.54
N ALA A 387 -0.01 -7.73 1.29
CA ALA A 387 0.42 -8.08 -0.07
C ALA A 387 -0.69 -8.70 -0.94
N LEU A 388 -1.70 -9.33 -0.33
CA LEU A 388 -2.85 -9.91 -1.06
C LEU A 388 -4.04 -8.93 -1.18
N GLY A 389 -3.86 -7.65 -0.88
CA GLY A 389 -4.87 -6.61 -1.00
C GLY A 389 -6.00 -6.68 0.05
N ALA A 390 -5.80 -7.38 1.17
CA ALA A 390 -6.85 -7.63 2.16
C ALA A 390 -7.34 -6.38 2.92
N ASN A 391 -6.60 -5.27 2.79
CA ASN A 391 -6.90 -3.95 3.34
C ASN A 391 -7.54 -2.98 2.33
N GLY A 392 -7.51 -3.29 1.02
CA GLY A 392 -7.96 -2.42 -0.07
C GLY A 392 -6.90 -1.45 -0.62
N VAL A 393 -5.67 -1.51 -0.12
CA VAL A 393 -4.59 -0.54 -0.42
C VAL A 393 -3.63 -1.07 -1.49
N PHE A 394 -3.42 -2.39 -1.53
CA PHE A 394 -2.62 -3.09 -2.53
C PHE A 394 -3.54 -3.87 -3.47
N SER A 395 -3.09 -4.07 -4.70
CA SER A 395 -3.79 -4.84 -5.73
C SER A 395 -4.20 -6.24 -5.23
N SER A 396 -5.49 -6.55 -5.33
CA SER A 396 -6.07 -7.77 -4.77
C SER A 396 -5.78 -8.98 -5.65
N TYR A 397 -5.06 -9.97 -5.12
CA TYR A 397 -4.87 -11.24 -5.83
C TYR A 397 -6.22 -12.00 -5.93
N PRO A 398 -6.74 -12.32 -7.15
CA PRO A 398 -8.11 -12.84 -7.31
C PRO A 398 -8.43 -14.09 -6.47
N ASP A 399 -7.49 -15.03 -6.36
CA ASP A 399 -7.69 -16.28 -5.59
C ASP A 399 -7.46 -16.13 -4.08
N ALA A 400 -7.09 -14.95 -3.57
CA ALA A 400 -6.73 -14.77 -2.16
C ALA A 400 -7.93 -14.80 -1.18
N ALA A 401 -9.16 -14.63 -1.66
CA ALA A 401 -10.33 -14.40 -0.82
C ALA A 401 -10.55 -15.50 0.25
N GLU A 402 -10.34 -16.79 -0.07
CA GLU A 402 -10.44 -17.85 0.92
C GLU A 402 -9.28 -17.81 1.92
N SER A 403 -8.04 -17.59 1.47
CA SER A 403 -6.86 -17.51 2.33
C SER A 403 -6.93 -16.34 3.31
N ILE A 404 -7.36 -15.16 2.86
CA ILE A 404 -7.62 -13.99 3.70
C ILE A 404 -8.72 -14.31 4.72
N THR A 405 -9.80 -14.97 4.30
CA THR A 405 -10.88 -15.41 5.19
C THR A 405 -10.40 -16.43 6.24
N ASN A 406 -9.51 -17.36 5.85
CA ASN A 406 -8.91 -18.34 6.74
C ASN A 406 -7.99 -17.69 7.78
N ALA A 407 -7.25 -16.64 7.40
CA ALA A 407 -6.43 -15.83 8.32
C ALA A 407 -7.29 -15.03 9.29
N LYS A 408 -8.28 -14.26 8.79
CA LYS A 408 -9.26 -13.54 9.61
C LYS A 408 -9.90 -14.48 10.65
N ARG A 409 -10.32 -15.68 10.23
CA ARG A 409 -10.92 -16.72 11.10
C ARG A 409 -9.94 -17.32 12.11
N TYR A 410 -8.66 -17.49 11.77
CA TYR A 410 -7.64 -18.00 12.69
C TYR A 410 -7.26 -16.99 13.77
N LEU A 411 -7.18 -15.70 13.42
CA LEU A 411 -6.75 -14.63 14.32
C LEU A 411 -7.75 -14.38 15.46
N VAL A 412 -9.05 -14.40 15.15
CA VAL A 412 -10.15 -14.18 16.12
C VAL A 412 -10.50 -15.42 16.96
N ARG A 413 -9.65 -16.45 17.01
CA ARG A 413 -9.90 -17.61 17.89
C ARG A 413 -9.52 -17.26 19.34
N PRO A 414 -10.35 -17.59 20.36
CA PRO A 414 -10.04 -17.33 21.77
C PRO A 414 -8.79 -18.03 22.34
N ASP A 415 -8.16 -18.95 21.59
CA ASP A 415 -6.85 -19.55 21.90
C ASP A 415 -5.67 -18.97 21.07
N VAL A 416 -5.91 -17.91 20.28
CA VAL A 416 -4.93 -17.24 19.41
C VAL A 416 -4.70 -15.77 19.76
N GLN A 417 -5.75 -15.04 20.12
CA GLN A 417 -5.65 -13.70 20.71
C GLN A 417 -5.37 -13.81 22.22
N ALA A 418 -4.62 -12.86 22.79
CA ALA A 418 -4.46 -12.75 24.23
C ALA A 418 -5.74 -12.23 24.89
N ALA A 419 -5.99 -12.58 26.16
CA ALA A 419 -7.19 -12.16 26.89
C ALA A 419 -7.33 -10.64 27.08
N ASP A 420 -6.25 -9.86 26.86
CA ASP A 420 -6.26 -8.40 26.88
C ASP A 420 -6.54 -7.77 25.50
N GLY A 421 -6.70 -8.57 24.43
CA GLY A 421 -7.02 -8.12 23.06
C GLY A 421 -5.88 -8.19 22.03
N TYR A 422 -4.62 -8.39 22.44
CA TYR A 422 -3.47 -8.32 21.52
C TYR A 422 -3.06 -9.64 20.88
N TRP A 423 -2.32 -9.56 19.77
CA TRP A 423 -1.59 -10.67 19.15
C TRP A 423 -0.08 -10.44 19.26
N ALA A 424 0.70 -11.50 19.52
CA ALA A 424 2.17 -11.41 19.63
C ALA A 424 2.86 -12.77 19.60
N GLN A 425 4.02 -12.88 18.94
CA GLN A 425 4.89 -14.04 19.07
C GLN A 425 6.10 -13.73 19.98
N GLY A 426 5.91 -13.85 21.29
CA GLY A 426 6.94 -13.59 22.30
C GLY A 426 6.43 -12.74 23.46
N SER A 427 7.31 -12.39 24.39
CA SER A 427 6.94 -11.68 25.63
C SER A 427 7.32 -10.20 25.68
N THR A 428 8.03 -9.66 24.68
CA THR A 428 8.38 -8.23 24.61
C THR A 428 7.14 -7.36 24.38
N VAL A 429 7.18 -6.08 24.76
CA VAL A 429 6.04 -5.17 24.57
C VAL A 429 5.94 -4.72 23.11
N ASN A 430 7.07 -4.31 22.53
CA ASN A 430 7.14 -3.79 21.16
C ASN A 430 6.60 -4.77 20.11
N ALA A 431 6.85 -6.08 20.29
CA ALA A 431 6.32 -7.10 19.38
C ALA A 431 4.78 -7.16 19.43
N ARG A 432 4.16 -7.12 20.63
CA ARG A 432 2.69 -7.11 20.78
C ARG A 432 2.09 -5.89 20.09
N PHE A 433 2.70 -4.73 20.31
CA PHE A 433 2.18 -3.47 19.81
C PHE A 433 2.34 -3.35 18.29
N ARG A 434 3.51 -3.68 17.74
CA ARG A 434 3.74 -3.78 16.29
C ARG A 434 2.80 -4.79 15.64
N ASP A 435 2.78 -6.04 16.11
CA ASP A 435 2.04 -7.14 15.48
C ASP A 435 0.53 -6.88 15.49
N THR A 436 0.00 -6.36 16.61
CA THR A 436 -1.44 -6.08 16.73
C THR A 436 -1.87 -4.94 15.81
N ASN A 437 -1.16 -3.82 15.79
CA ASN A 437 -1.52 -2.70 14.92
C ASN A 437 -1.35 -3.05 13.43
N PHE A 438 -0.27 -3.73 13.06
CA PHE A 438 -0.07 -4.16 11.67
C PHE A 438 -1.15 -5.15 11.22
N LEU A 439 -1.59 -6.09 12.08
CA LEU A 439 -2.74 -6.95 11.80
C LEU A 439 -4.07 -6.20 11.69
N LEU A 440 -4.29 -5.20 12.54
CA LEU A 440 -5.52 -4.38 12.51
C LEU A 440 -5.66 -3.66 11.17
N TRP A 441 -4.62 -2.99 10.70
CA TRP A 441 -4.63 -2.36 9.39
C TRP A 441 -4.66 -3.41 8.25
N ALA A 442 -3.63 -4.25 8.15
CA ALA A 442 -3.43 -5.10 6.97
C ALA A 442 -4.52 -6.18 6.80
N CYS A 443 -5.03 -6.76 7.89
CA CYS A 443 -6.05 -7.80 7.83
C CYS A 443 -7.45 -7.32 8.22
N PHE A 444 -7.64 -6.16 8.87
CA PHE A 444 -8.93 -5.79 9.48
C PHE A 444 -9.30 -4.30 9.30
N SER A 445 -8.88 -3.64 8.21
CA SER A 445 -9.19 -2.23 7.87
C SER A 445 -10.68 -1.86 7.73
N THR A 446 -11.61 -2.73 8.13
CA THR A 446 -13.07 -2.56 7.99
C THR A 446 -13.67 -1.57 8.99
N ARG A 447 -12.96 -0.49 9.32
CA ARG A 447 -13.50 0.67 10.02
C ARG A 447 -13.66 1.78 9.00
N GLU A 448 -14.92 2.15 8.76
CA GLU A 448 -15.27 3.37 8.04
C GLU A 448 -14.52 4.55 8.70
N TRP A 449 -14.08 5.49 7.86
CA TRP A 449 -13.48 6.72 8.35
C TRP A 449 -14.51 7.40 9.24
N ILE A 450 -14.10 7.76 10.46
CA ILE A 450 -14.85 8.75 11.21
C ILE A 450 -14.51 10.06 10.50
N ASP A 451 -15.47 10.54 9.72
CA ASP A 451 -15.41 11.88 9.13
C ASP A 451 -15.04 12.87 10.24
N ASP A 452 -14.07 13.74 9.93
CA ASP A 452 -13.76 14.83 10.85
C ASP A 452 -15.03 15.64 10.99
N THR A 453 -15.52 15.82 12.23
CA THR A 453 -16.71 16.64 12.49
C THR A 453 -16.53 17.97 11.78
N ASP A 454 -17.38 18.24 10.79
CA ASP A 454 -17.23 19.36 9.87
C ASP A 454 -16.96 20.63 10.68
N CYS A 455 -16.07 21.49 10.20
CA CYS A 455 -15.77 22.74 10.88
C CYS A 455 -17.06 23.52 11.22
N GLU A 456 -18.05 23.47 10.33
CA GLU A 456 -19.36 24.08 10.51
C GLU A 456 -20.27 23.31 11.51
N GLU A 457 -20.26 21.97 11.52
CA GLU A 457 -21.00 21.18 12.53
C GLU A 457 -20.41 21.38 13.95
N ALA A 458 -19.09 21.58 14.04
CA ALA A 458 -18.39 21.99 15.26
C ALA A 458 -18.67 23.44 15.69
N GLY A 459 -19.40 24.23 14.88
CA GLY A 459 -19.74 25.63 15.16
C GLY A 459 -18.59 26.63 14.91
N TYR A 460 -17.63 26.25 14.07
CA TYR A 460 -16.54 27.08 13.58
C TYR A 460 -16.80 27.42 12.09
N ASN A 461 -15.88 28.10 11.40
CA ASN A 461 -16.04 28.41 9.98
C ASN A 461 -14.75 28.07 9.21
N CYS A 462 -14.91 27.62 7.98
CA CYS A 462 -13.82 27.44 7.04
C CYS A 462 -13.41 28.78 6.41
N TYR A 463 -12.12 28.91 6.07
CA TYR A 463 -11.59 30.04 5.33
C TYR A 463 -10.50 29.58 4.36
N VAL A 464 -10.57 30.01 3.10
CA VAL A 464 -9.47 29.89 2.12
C VAL A 464 -8.18 30.50 2.70
N SER A 465 -7.08 29.75 2.56
CA SER A 465 -5.67 30.07 2.89
C SER A 465 -5.30 30.53 4.31
N ALA A 466 -6.08 31.36 5.00
CA ALA A 466 -5.73 31.92 6.31
C ALA A 466 -6.93 32.21 7.21
N CYS A 467 -6.78 31.99 8.52
CA CYS A 467 -7.77 32.41 9.51
C CYS A 467 -7.75 33.93 9.70
N PRO A 468 -8.91 34.60 9.82
CA PRO A 468 -8.97 36.02 10.19
C PRO A 468 -8.26 36.31 11.52
N THR A 469 -7.77 37.53 11.73
CA THR A 469 -6.97 37.92 12.91
C THR A 469 -7.60 37.55 14.26
N ASN A 470 -8.93 37.65 14.37
CA ASN A 470 -9.70 37.30 15.58
C ASN A 470 -9.94 35.79 15.76
N TYR A 471 -9.38 34.94 14.90
CA TYR A 471 -9.56 33.49 14.87
C TYR A 471 -8.23 32.74 15.05
N LEU A 472 -8.31 31.44 15.25
CA LEU A 472 -7.20 30.48 15.35
C LEU A 472 -7.55 29.20 14.58
N THR A 473 -6.56 28.64 13.90
CA THR A 473 -6.70 27.41 13.13
C THR A 473 -6.99 26.21 14.05
N VAL A 474 -7.92 25.37 13.64
CA VAL A 474 -8.29 24.11 14.30
C VAL A 474 -8.12 22.98 13.28
N ASN A 475 -7.70 21.80 13.73
CA ASN A 475 -7.57 20.64 12.87
C ASN A 475 -8.90 19.87 12.78
N LEU A 476 -9.83 20.39 11.98
CA LEU A 476 -11.08 19.76 11.55
C LEU A 476 -11.21 19.96 10.03
N ALA A 477 -12.06 19.16 9.36
CA ALA A 477 -12.22 19.23 7.91
C ALA A 477 -12.98 20.48 7.44
N CYS A 478 -12.68 20.85 6.20
CA CYS A 478 -13.25 21.90 5.38
C CYS A 478 -13.17 21.48 3.91
N GLU A 479 -13.81 22.23 3.00
CA GLU A 479 -13.64 22.01 1.57
C GLU A 479 -12.19 22.31 1.08
N ALA A 480 -11.88 21.88 -0.14
CA ALA A 480 -10.52 21.89 -0.65
C ALA A 480 -9.90 23.30 -0.73
N ASN A 481 -8.68 23.45 -0.19
CA ASN A 481 -7.92 24.71 -0.01
C ASN A 481 -8.41 25.64 1.11
N GLU A 482 -9.35 25.20 1.95
CA GLU A 482 -9.76 25.92 3.15
C GLU A 482 -9.15 25.32 4.43
N ILE A 483 -9.04 26.16 5.47
CA ILE A 483 -8.64 25.74 6.82
C ILE A 483 -9.72 26.08 7.84
N CYS A 484 -9.97 25.17 8.78
CA CYS A 484 -10.96 25.38 9.82
C CYS A 484 -10.47 26.40 10.86
N CYS A 485 -11.31 27.37 11.21
CA CYS A 485 -10.95 28.46 12.12
C CYS A 485 -12.03 28.70 13.18
N ARG A 486 -11.65 28.60 14.46
CA ARG A 486 -12.48 29.01 15.60
C ARG A 486 -12.17 30.45 16.03
N PRO A 487 -13.10 31.19 16.64
CA PRO A 487 -12.78 32.47 17.26
C PRO A 487 -11.77 32.31 18.42
N ARG A 488 -10.92 33.32 18.62
CA ARG A 488 -10.05 33.46 19.79
C ARG A 488 -10.88 33.68 21.04
N THR A 489 -10.54 32.99 22.12
CA THR A 489 -11.06 33.27 23.47
C THR A 489 -10.62 34.65 23.96
N ALA A 490 -11.30 35.18 24.98
CA ALA A 490 -10.88 36.44 25.61
C ALA A 490 -9.48 36.33 26.27
N CYS A 491 -9.07 35.13 26.69
CA CYS A 491 -7.68 34.84 27.08
C CYS A 491 -6.71 35.06 25.90
N GLU A 492 -6.97 34.46 24.75
CA GLU A 492 -6.12 34.54 23.55
C GLU A 492 -6.12 35.93 22.90
N GLN A 493 -7.19 36.70 23.07
CA GLN A 493 -7.25 38.12 22.69
C GLN A 493 -6.43 39.02 23.65
N ALA A 494 -6.25 38.61 24.91
CA ALA A 494 -5.38 39.27 25.89
C ALA A 494 -3.91 38.77 25.84
N GLY A 495 -3.51 38.14 24.73
CA GLY A 495 -2.16 37.58 24.54
C GLY A 495 -1.85 36.35 25.40
N GLY A 496 -2.87 35.72 25.98
CA GLY A 496 -2.74 34.55 26.84
C GLY A 496 -2.92 33.21 26.12
N VAL A 497 -2.40 32.13 26.70
CA VAL A 497 -2.59 30.74 26.25
C VAL A 497 -3.36 29.95 27.30
N CYS A 498 -4.41 29.24 26.90
CA CYS A 498 -5.15 28.30 27.74
C CYS A 498 -4.34 27.00 27.96
N GLN A 499 -4.23 26.50 29.20
CA GLN A 499 -3.54 25.24 29.52
C GLN A 499 -4.27 24.45 30.62
N GLU A 500 -4.06 23.12 30.65
CA GLU A 500 -4.70 22.18 31.59
C GLU A 500 -4.04 22.10 32.98
N THR A 501 -2.81 22.59 33.12
CA THR A 501 -2.04 22.47 34.37
C THR A 501 -2.57 23.42 35.44
N THR A 502 -2.64 22.95 36.68
CA THR A 502 -3.05 23.77 37.82
C THR A 502 -2.01 24.87 38.08
N CYS A 503 -2.42 26.14 37.95
CA CYS A 503 -1.63 27.29 38.39
C CYS A 503 -1.28 27.13 39.89
N ASP A 504 0.01 27.09 40.21
CA ASP A 504 0.47 26.99 41.60
C ASP A 504 0.33 28.36 42.28
N SER A 505 -0.54 28.44 43.28
CA SER A 505 -1.04 29.70 43.87
C SER A 505 -0.01 30.44 44.74
N ASN A 506 1.29 30.22 44.51
CA ASN A 506 2.41 30.71 45.30
C ASN A 506 3.46 31.47 44.48
N THR A 507 3.30 31.56 43.16
CA THR A 507 4.05 32.46 42.26
C THR A 507 3.11 33.49 41.64
N GLN A 508 3.51 34.77 41.63
CA GLN A 508 2.66 35.87 41.13
C GLN A 508 2.60 35.90 39.60
N GLN A 509 1.85 34.98 38.99
CA GLN A 509 1.52 34.93 37.56
C GLN A 509 0.00 34.95 37.27
N ASP A 510 -0.85 35.04 38.30
CA ASP A 510 -2.28 35.35 38.15
C ASP A 510 -2.48 36.82 37.75
N ILE A 511 -2.48 37.13 36.43
CA ILE A 511 -2.89 38.45 35.93
C ILE A 511 -4.40 38.49 35.63
N TYR A 512 -5.00 37.39 35.16
CA TYR A 512 -6.42 37.35 34.77
C TYR A 512 -7.18 36.10 35.25
N SER A 513 -7.49 36.07 36.55
CA SER A 513 -8.46 35.12 37.11
C SER A 513 -9.87 35.26 36.50
N GLU A 514 -10.20 36.43 35.96
CA GLU A 514 -11.48 36.73 35.29
C GLU A 514 -11.55 36.14 33.86
N LEU A 515 -10.44 36.16 33.09
CA LEU A 515 -10.42 35.62 31.71
C LEU A 515 -10.43 34.09 31.66
N ARG A 516 -10.10 33.41 32.76
CA ARG A 516 -10.14 31.94 32.90
C ARG A 516 -11.46 31.33 32.43
N GLN A 517 -12.59 32.02 32.63
CA GLN A 517 -13.89 31.51 32.21
C GLN A 517 -13.98 31.34 30.69
N SER A 518 -13.28 32.17 29.90
CA SER A 518 -13.30 32.08 28.42
C SER A 518 -12.61 30.82 27.87
N CYS A 519 -11.60 30.27 28.56
CA CYS A 519 -11.03 28.97 28.20
C CYS A 519 -12.01 27.81 28.48
N ILE A 520 -12.80 27.94 29.55
CA ILE A 520 -13.79 26.93 29.98
C ILE A 520 -15.00 26.94 29.03
N ASP A 521 -15.55 28.12 28.74
CA ASP A 521 -16.72 28.30 27.87
C ASP A 521 -16.46 27.86 26.42
N ALA A 522 -15.20 27.90 25.98
CA ALA A 522 -14.76 27.40 24.68
C ALA A 522 -14.34 25.91 24.68
N GLY A 523 -14.33 25.24 25.85
CA GLY A 523 -13.94 23.82 25.98
C GLY A 523 -12.45 23.51 25.86
N LEU A 524 -11.57 24.52 25.82
CA LEU A 524 -10.16 24.40 25.43
C LEU A 524 -9.19 24.03 26.56
N GLY A 525 -9.72 23.58 27.70
CA GLY A 525 -8.95 23.14 28.86
C GLY A 525 -9.42 23.75 30.17
N ASN A 526 -9.10 23.07 31.26
CA ASN A 526 -9.45 23.54 32.61
C ASN A 526 -8.26 24.24 33.28
N TYR A 527 -8.52 25.45 33.79
CA TYR A 527 -7.89 26.14 34.92
C TYR A 527 -7.02 27.38 34.68
N CYS A 528 -6.27 27.56 33.59
CA CYS A 528 -5.28 28.66 33.48
C CYS A 528 -5.24 29.44 32.15
N CYS A 529 -4.72 30.68 32.21
CA CYS A 529 -4.47 31.58 31.08
C CYS A 529 -3.13 32.33 31.31
N ILE A 530 -2.14 32.20 30.41
CA ILE A 530 -0.75 32.65 30.62
C ILE A 530 -0.27 33.52 29.45
N ASN A 531 0.18 34.76 29.70
CA ASN A 531 0.70 35.71 28.70
C ASN A 531 2.23 35.57 28.50
N LEU A 532 2.72 35.80 27.27
CA LEU A 532 4.14 35.83 26.90
C LEU A 532 4.47 37.06 26.04
N ASN A 533 5.45 37.87 26.46
CA ASN A 533 5.81 39.09 25.73
C ASN A 533 6.85 38.85 24.61
N SER A 534 7.26 39.91 23.89
CA SER A 534 8.21 39.80 22.78
C SER A 534 9.64 39.47 23.24
N CYS A 535 10.09 39.94 24.41
CA CYS A 535 11.39 39.53 24.98
C CYS A 535 11.45 38.01 25.20
N GLU A 536 10.38 37.43 25.78
CA GLU A 536 10.29 35.99 26.04
C GLU A 536 10.12 35.18 24.75
N ARG A 537 9.35 35.70 23.77
CA ARG A 537 9.25 35.10 22.42
C ARG A 537 10.59 35.07 21.67
N SER A 538 11.45 36.08 21.86
CA SER A 538 12.81 36.09 21.31
C SER A 538 13.80 35.20 22.08
N GLY A 539 13.39 34.49 23.13
CA GLY A 539 14.27 33.64 23.96
C GLY A 539 15.06 34.39 25.04
N GLY A 540 14.71 35.64 25.31
CA GLY A 540 15.20 36.40 26.46
C GLY A 540 14.40 36.08 27.74
N THR A 541 14.68 36.83 28.81
CA THR A 541 13.85 36.81 30.02
C THR A 541 13.77 38.21 30.59
N CYS A 542 12.56 38.72 30.83
CA CYS A 542 12.40 40.00 31.54
C CYS A 542 12.85 39.86 33.00
N ARG A 543 13.72 40.77 33.45
CA ARG A 543 14.24 40.82 34.81
C ARG A 543 14.17 42.25 35.35
N LEU A 544 13.93 42.36 36.65
CA LEU A 544 13.91 43.66 37.33
C LEU A 544 15.30 44.31 37.24
N ASN A 545 15.35 45.54 36.76
CA ASN A 545 16.55 46.31 36.50
C ASN A 545 17.29 46.64 37.80
N LEU A 546 18.47 46.06 37.98
CA LEU A 546 19.32 46.28 39.17
C LEU A 546 20.33 47.44 38.98
N GLY A 547 20.28 48.12 37.81
CA GLY A 547 21.13 49.25 37.45
C GLY A 547 20.46 50.61 37.67
N SER A 548 21.02 51.62 37.02
CA SER A 548 20.41 52.95 36.89
C SER A 548 19.92 53.17 35.45
N ALA A 549 18.97 54.07 35.23
CA ALA A 549 18.38 54.32 33.91
C ALA A 549 19.37 54.72 32.79
N SER A 550 20.62 55.09 33.12
CA SER A 550 21.68 55.38 32.15
C SER A 550 22.68 54.23 31.94
N ASN A 551 22.54 53.12 32.66
CA ASN A 551 23.36 51.91 32.53
C ASN A 551 22.62 50.72 33.22
N PRO A 552 21.73 50.00 32.51
CA PRO A 552 21.10 48.78 33.02
C PRO A 552 22.13 47.68 33.34
N LEU A 553 21.68 46.64 34.04
CA LEU A 553 22.53 45.52 34.47
C LEU A 553 21.76 44.19 34.51
N CYS A 554 21.89 43.37 33.47
CA CYS A 554 21.54 41.95 33.56
C CYS A 554 22.46 41.16 34.51
N PRO A 555 22.02 39.99 35.03
CA PRO A 555 22.84 39.15 35.91
C PRO A 555 24.13 38.64 35.26
N SER A 556 25.16 38.35 36.06
CA SER A 556 26.44 37.84 35.55
C SER A 556 26.27 36.52 34.77
N GLY A 557 26.71 36.49 33.52
CA GLY A 557 26.47 35.40 32.56
C GLY A 557 25.30 35.66 31.60
N GLN A 558 24.66 36.83 31.69
CA GLN A 558 23.65 37.32 30.76
C GLN A 558 24.06 38.68 30.16
N GLU A 559 23.50 38.99 29.00
CA GLU A 559 23.73 40.23 28.25
C GLU A 559 22.41 40.98 28.06
N ASP A 560 22.48 42.32 28.11
CA ASP A 560 21.33 43.20 27.94
C ASP A 560 20.79 43.11 26.50
N GLY A 561 19.47 43.05 26.35
CA GLY A 561 18.77 43.12 25.06
C GLY A 561 18.79 44.52 24.43
N TYR A 562 18.36 44.60 23.17
CA TYR A 562 18.15 45.86 22.46
C TYR A 562 17.07 46.73 23.12
N ALA A 563 17.09 48.04 22.84
CA ALA A 563 16.15 48.99 23.43
C ALA A 563 14.67 48.61 23.18
N SER A 564 14.34 48.14 21.98
CA SER A 564 13.02 47.63 21.59
C SER A 564 12.56 46.39 22.36
N LEU A 565 13.50 45.55 22.84
CA LEU A 565 13.19 44.37 23.65
C LEU A 565 13.10 44.72 25.15
N ASN A 566 13.78 45.79 25.58
CA ASN A 566 13.64 46.33 26.94
C ASN A 566 12.30 47.05 27.12
N SER A 567 11.87 47.89 26.17
CA SER A 567 10.55 48.54 26.21
C SER A 567 9.40 47.53 26.26
N ALA A 568 9.53 46.38 25.60
CA ALA A 568 8.58 45.27 25.73
C ALA A 568 8.45 44.73 27.17
N CYS A 569 9.56 44.64 27.92
CA CYS A 569 9.54 44.30 29.35
C CYS A 569 8.95 45.44 30.19
N GLU A 570 9.29 46.70 29.90
CA GLU A 570 8.77 47.87 30.62
C GLU A 570 7.25 48.03 30.47
N LEU A 571 6.71 47.78 29.28
CA LEU A 571 5.26 47.76 29.01
C LEU A 571 4.56 46.58 29.70
N SER A 572 5.21 45.42 29.80
CA SER A 572 4.63 44.21 30.41
C SER A 572 4.62 44.23 31.95
N TYR A 573 5.68 44.76 32.57
CA TYR A 573 5.94 44.60 34.00
C TYR A 573 6.27 45.91 34.75
N GLY A 574 6.31 47.05 34.05
CA GLY A 574 6.63 48.37 34.60
C GLY A 574 8.05 48.83 34.30
N THR A 575 8.31 50.14 34.42
CA THR A 575 9.52 50.86 33.95
C THR A 575 10.86 50.45 34.58
N ASP A 576 10.87 49.46 35.46
CA ASP A 576 12.05 48.94 36.17
C ASP A 576 12.39 47.51 35.70
N TYR A 577 12.13 47.14 34.44
CA TYR A 577 12.41 45.81 33.87
C TYR A 577 13.17 45.87 32.55
N ILE A 578 14.11 44.95 32.34
CA ILE A 578 14.96 44.82 31.15
C ILE A 578 14.96 43.38 30.62
N CYS A 579 15.20 43.21 29.33
CA CYS A 579 15.29 41.91 28.68
C CYS A 579 16.72 41.36 28.75
N CYS A 580 16.91 40.18 29.36
CA CYS A 580 18.23 39.57 29.53
C CYS A 580 18.38 38.28 28.69
N PHE A 581 19.40 38.24 27.84
CA PHE A 581 19.77 37.10 27.00
C PHE A 581 20.92 36.29 27.63
N SER A 582 21.15 35.07 27.15
CA SER A 582 22.39 34.35 27.49
C SER A 582 23.54 34.86 26.62
N SER A 583 24.76 34.91 27.14
CA SER A 583 25.91 35.42 26.37
C SER A 583 26.06 34.74 25.00
N GLY A 584 26.04 35.55 23.94
CA GLY A 584 26.13 35.07 22.55
C GLY A 584 24.81 34.61 21.90
N THR A 585 23.64 34.79 22.52
CA THR A 585 22.33 34.47 21.91
C THR A 585 21.51 35.71 21.54
N ARG A 586 22.19 36.78 21.10
CA ARG A 586 21.58 38.08 20.76
C ARG A 586 21.22 38.12 19.25
N PRO A 587 19.97 38.47 18.86
CA PRO A 587 19.59 38.66 17.44
C PRO A 587 20.33 39.83 16.78
N ASN A 588 20.26 39.96 15.45
CA ASN A 588 20.76 41.15 14.73
C ASN A 588 19.60 42.12 14.38
N GLU A 589 19.90 43.41 14.23
CA GLU A 589 18.96 44.42 13.72
C GLU A 589 18.85 44.37 12.18
N CYS A 590 17.66 44.65 11.64
CA CYS A 590 17.33 44.54 10.22
C CYS A 590 18.16 45.48 9.33
N GLU A 591 18.15 46.79 9.65
CA GLU A 591 18.82 47.83 8.83
C GLU A 591 20.36 47.71 8.83
N GLU A 592 20.95 46.93 9.76
CA GLU A 592 22.38 46.63 9.75
C GLU A 592 22.78 45.55 8.71
N GLN A 593 21.82 44.86 8.07
CA GLN A 593 22.13 43.78 7.12
C GLN A 593 22.44 44.27 5.70
N GLY A 594 22.05 45.50 5.32
CA GLY A 594 22.38 46.14 4.04
C GLY A 594 21.23 46.96 3.46
N ASP A 595 21.50 47.76 2.41
CA ASP A 595 20.54 48.68 1.80
C ASP A 595 19.29 47.99 1.19
N ASP A 596 19.35 46.67 0.95
CA ASP A 596 18.25 45.84 0.45
C ASP A 596 17.30 45.32 1.56
N PHE A 597 17.60 45.59 2.84
CA PHE A 597 16.80 45.20 4.02
C PHE A 597 16.14 46.42 4.68
N VAL A 598 14.84 46.36 4.95
CA VAL A 598 14.09 47.47 5.56
C VAL A 598 12.97 46.95 6.48
N CYS A 599 12.66 47.70 7.55
CA CYS A 599 11.51 47.42 8.40
C CYS A 599 10.21 48.01 7.80
N ARG A 600 9.09 47.29 7.94
CA ARG A 600 7.74 47.70 7.53
C ARG A 600 6.68 47.04 8.42
N ASP A 601 5.46 47.57 8.44
CA ASP A 601 4.30 46.86 9.02
C ASP A 601 4.08 45.47 8.38
N GLU A 602 4.30 45.39 7.05
CA GLU A 602 4.12 44.19 6.22
C GLU A 602 5.03 44.28 4.98
N CYS A 603 5.49 43.15 4.44
CA CYS A 603 6.37 43.10 3.26
C CYS A 603 5.57 43.04 1.94
N ASP A 604 6.12 43.59 0.85
CA ASP A 604 5.49 43.50 -0.47
C ASP A 604 5.50 42.05 -1.00
N GLU A 605 4.32 41.42 -1.06
CA GLU A 605 4.07 40.02 -1.45
C GLU A 605 4.74 39.59 -2.78
N TYR A 606 5.00 40.53 -3.69
CA TYR A 606 5.50 40.26 -5.04
C TYR A 606 6.99 40.59 -5.23
N THR A 607 7.61 41.33 -4.30
CA THR A 607 8.97 41.88 -4.49
C THR A 607 9.89 41.83 -3.26
N GLU A 608 9.36 41.55 -2.06
CA GLU A 608 10.10 41.50 -0.81
C GLU A 608 9.89 40.16 -0.07
N THR A 609 10.93 39.62 0.56
CA THR A 609 10.84 38.41 1.40
C THR A 609 11.01 38.79 2.87
N GLN A 610 10.10 38.31 3.74
CA GLN A 610 10.23 38.49 5.19
C GLN A 610 11.42 37.66 5.74
N VAL A 611 12.24 38.26 6.59
CA VAL A 611 13.45 37.65 7.17
C VAL A 611 13.55 37.86 8.68
N ALA A 612 14.25 36.94 9.38
CA ALA A 612 14.25 36.85 10.84
C ALA A 612 15.25 37.80 11.55
N TYR A 613 15.20 39.10 11.22
CA TYR A 613 15.97 40.15 11.89
C TYR A 613 15.05 41.08 12.70
N SER A 614 15.60 41.75 13.72
CA SER A 614 14.82 42.61 14.62
C SER A 614 14.51 43.99 14.02
N CYS A 615 13.27 44.44 14.20
CA CYS A 615 12.76 45.75 13.83
C CYS A 615 12.20 46.51 15.06
N PRO A 616 11.81 47.79 14.89
CA PRO A 616 11.01 48.57 15.84
C PRO A 616 9.60 48.00 16.12
N GLU A 617 8.76 48.78 16.79
CA GLU A 617 7.44 48.39 17.31
C GLU A 617 6.51 47.82 16.22
N ASP A 618 6.08 46.57 16.39
CA ASP A 618 5.18 45.79 15.53
C ASP A 618 5.57 45.62 14.03
N GLU A 619 6.71 46.14 13.60
CA GLU A 619 7.26 45.98 12.24
C GLU A 619 7.99 44.62 12.02
N VAL A 620 8.05 44.19 10.76
CA VAL A 620 8.77 43.02 10.24
C VAL A 620 9.91 43.43 9.31
N CYS A 621 10.99 42.64 9.26
CA CYS A 621 12.11 42.90 8.37
C CYS A 621 11.88 42.29 6.98
N CYS A 622 11.96 43.12 5.95
CA CYS A 622 11.68 42.80 4.56
C CYS A 622 12.95 42.95 3.70
N HIS A 623 13.21 41.99 2.82
CA HIS A 623 14.37 41.97 1.93
C HIS A 623 13.94 42.04 0.46
N SER A 624 14.31 43.13 -0.23
CA SER A 624 14.02 43.34 -1.66
C SER A 624 14.87 42.44 -2.56
N SER A 625 14.26 41.58 -3.38
CA SER A 625 15.02 40.76 -4.34
C SER A 625 15.43 41.59 -5.57
N GLY A 626 16.54 42.32 -5.45
CA GLY A 626 17.01 43.27 -6.46
C GLY A 626 17.23 42.67 -7.85
N GLY A 627 16.45 43.13 -8.84
CA GLY A 627 16.53 42.73 -10.26
C GLY A 627 17.78 43.25 -10.99
N GLY A 628 18.97 42.85 -10.54
CA GLY A 628 20.27 43.30 -11.04
C GLY A 628 20.75 42.49 -12.25
N ALA A 629 20.59 43.02 -13.46
CA ALA A 629 21.17 42.45 -14.67
C ALA A 629 22.70 42.59 -14.70
N GLY A 630 23.42 41.62 -14.12
CA GLY A 630 24.89 41.56 -14.08
C GLY A 630 25.40 40.15 -14.37
N GLY A 631 26.13 39.97 -15.47
CA GLY A 631 26.52 38.64 -15.95
C GLY A 631 27.63 37.97 -15.15
N GLY A 632 27.38 36.75 -14.67
CA GLY A 632 28.36 35.80 -14.16
C GLY A 632 27.94 34.38 -14.53
N GLY A 633 28.75 33.68 -15.32
CA GLY A 633 28.35 32.40 -15.92
C GLY A 633 28.49 31.19 -14.98
N GLY A 634 27.45 30.35 -14.93
CA GLY A 634 27.48 29.02 -14.33
C GLY A 634 26.41 28.14 -14.99
N ASN A 635 26.81 27.01 -15.57
CA ASN A 635 25.87 26.09 -16.21
C ASN A 635 25.09 25.29 -15.17
N ALA A 636 23.78 25.38 -15.22
CA ALA A 636 22.85 24.37 -14.70
C ALA A 636 21.74 24.21 -15.74
N GLY A 637 21.86 23.20 -16.60
CA GLY A 637 20.80 22.82 -17.52
C GLY A 637 19.90 21.79 -16.85
N ASN A 638 18.61 22.14 -16.71
CA ASN A 638 17.48 21.23 -16.52
C ASN A 638 16.33 21.86 -17.32
N THR A 639 15.50 21.04 -17.95
CA THR A 639 14.32 21.50 -18.71
C THR A 639 13.12 20.63 -18.37
N GLU A 640 11.91 21.20 -18.44
CA GLU A 640 10.67 20.49 -18.11
C GLU A 640 10.51 19.21 -18.95
N CYS A 641 10.92 19.24 -20.22
CA CYS A 641 10.98 18.08 -21.12
C CYS A 641 11.71 16.89 -20.47
N GLU A 642 12.95 17.09 -20.03
CA GLU A 642 13.82 16.02 -19.53
C GLU A 642 13.52 15.66 -18.06
N THR A 643 13.11 16.62 -17.21
CA THR A 643 13.02 16.41 -15.76
C THR A 643 11.61 16.32 -15.18
N VAL A 644 10.57 16.67 -15.93
CA VAL A 644 9.16 16.53 -15.48
C VAL A 644 8.47 15.39 -16.23
N TYR A 645 8.75 15.22 -17.52
CA TYR A 645 8.08 14.23 -18.37
C TYR A 645 8.98 13.10 -18.88
N ASN A 646 10.28 13.11 -18.55
CA ASN A 646 11.27 12.10 -18.98
C ASN A 646 11.38 11.96 -20.53
N TYR A 647 11.02 13.02 -21.26
CA TYR A 647 11.09 13.10 -22.72
C TYR A 647 12.48 13.53 -23.20
N ILE A 648 12.80 13.21 -24.45
CA ILE A 648 14.15 13.40 -25.01
C ILE A 648 14.23 14.71 -25.78
N CYS A 649 15.09 15.63 -25.36
CA CYS A 649 15.44 16.81 -26.15
C CYS A 649 16.29 16.43 -27.39
N ARG A 650 15.94 16.97 -28.57
CA ARG A 650 16.65 16.73 -29.84
C ARG A 650 16.90 18.02 -30.63
N ASP A 651 18.10 18.15 -31.19
CA ASP A 651 18.60 19.38 -31.84
C ASP A 651 17.80 19.90 -33.06
N VAL A 652 16.92 19.07 -33.68
CA VAL A 652 16.28 19.42 -34.97
C VAL A 652 14.86 18.84 -35.13
N ALA A 653 14.69 17.55 -34.84
CA ALA A 653 13.44 16.80 -35.05
C ALA A 653 13.44 15.52 -34.21
N CYS A 654 12.27 14.94 -34.01
CA CYS A 654 12.10 13.62 -33.40
C CYS A 654 12.48 12.49 -34.37
N LEU A 655 12.79 11.31 -33.84
CA LEU A 655 13.07 10.11 -34.65
C LEU A 655 11.75 9.43 -35.06
N PRO A 656 11.76 8.52 -36.06
CA PRO A 656 10.64 7.59 -36.25
C PRO A 656 10.41 6.80 -34.96
N GLY A 657 9.15 6.68 -34.53
CA GLY A 657 8.78 6.15 -33.21
C GLY A 657 8.76 7.18 -32.08
N GLU A 658 8.83 8.48 -32.39
CA GLU A 658 8.77 9.56 -31.42
C GLU A 658 7.90 10.73 -31.90
N ILE A 659 6.95 11.15 -31.08
CA ILE A 659 6.08 12.30 -31.33
C ILE A 659 6.72 13.60 -30.83
N GLN A 660 6.49 14.71 -31.54
CA GLN A 660 7.00 16.02 -31.14
C GLN A 660 6.04 16.72 -30.18
N MET A 661 6.46 16.86 -28.92
CA MET A 661 5.68 17.54 -27.89
C MET A 661 5.73 19.06 -28.04
N THR A 662 4.74 19.75 -27.47
CA THR A 662 4.59 21.21 -27.50
C THR A 662 5.55 21.97 -26.57
N TYR A 663 6.47 21.26 -25.89
CA TYR A 663 7.46 21.83 -24.96
C TYR A 663 8.79 22.14 -25.68
N ASP A 664 9.36 23.33 -25.43
CA ASP A 664 10.66 23.76 -25.97
C ASP A 664 11.83 23.30 -25.10
N CYS A 665 12.92 22.85 -25.72
CA CYS A 665 14.19 22.64 -25.03
C CYS A 665 14.97 23.96 -24.93
N SER A 666 15.55 24.26 -23.77
CA SER A 666 16.17 25.56 -23.42
C SER A 666 17.27 26.09 -24.36
N THR A 667 17.79 25.24 -25.26
CA THR A 667 18.89 25.58 -26.17
C THR A 667 18.61 25.04 -27.59
N TYR A 668 17.54 25.51 -28.24
CA TYR A 668 17.23 25.25 -29.66
C TYR A 668 17.00 23.77 -30.05
N GLY A 669 16.29 23.02 -29.21
CA GLY A 669 15.86 21.66 -29.51
C GLY A 669 14.34 21.47 -29.37
N VAL A 670 13.81 20.43 -30.00
CA VAL A 670 12.42 19.96 -29.84
C VAL A 670 12.35 18.87 -28.77
N CYS A 671 11.25 18.82 -28.03
CA CYS A 671 10.98 17.77 -27.04
C CYS A 671 10.28 16.57 -27.71
N CYS A 672 10.78 15.35 -27.50
CA CYS A 672 10.31 14.14 -28.16
C CYS A 672 9.90 13.06 -27.15
N ALA A 673 8.65 12.59 -27.24
CA ALA A 673 8.14 11.46 -26.45
C ALA A 673 8.12 10.18 -27.31
N PRO A 674 8.40 8.99 -26.75
CA PRO A 674 8.23 7.73 -27.45
C PRO A 674 6.74 7.40 -27.65
N CYS A 675 6.40 6.65 -28.70
CA CYS A 675 5.08 6.05 -28.86
C CYS A 675 4.89 4.92 -27.83
N GLU A 676 4.01 5.09 -26.84
CA GLU A 676 3.80 4.12 -25.74
C GLU A 676 2.31 3.85 -25.44
N THR A 677 1.39 4.68 -25.95
CA THR A 677 -0.05 4.65 -25.68
C THR A 677 -0.88 4.52 -26.95
N ILE A 678 -2.14 4.09 -26.84
CA ILE A 678 -3.07 3.98 -27.98
C ILE A 678 -3.25 5.30 -28.75
N TYR A 679 -3.31 6.42 -28.02
CA TYR A 679 -3.43 7.77 -28.60
C TYR A 679 -2.25 8.16 -29.51
N ASP A 680 -1.10 7.49 -29.36
CA ASP A 680 0.06 7.76 -30.21
C ASP A 680 -0.10 7.16 -31.62
N CYS A 681 -0.99 6.17 -31.84
CA CYS A 681 -1.31 5.66 -33.17
C CYS A 681 -1.94 6.74 -34.09
N LEU A 682 -2.62 7.72 -33.50
CA LEU A 682 -3.18 8.91 -34.17
C LEU A 682 -2.09 9.89 -34.69
N GLU A 683 -0.79 9.61 -34.47
CA GLU A 683 0.33 10.40 -34.96
C GLU A 683 1.19 9.61 -35.97
N GLN A 684 1.41 10.18 -37.16
CA GLN A 684 2.11 9.52 -38.28
C GLN A 684 3.57 9.10 -37.95
N ALA A 685 4.15 9.62 -36.86
CA ALA A 685 5.46 9.21 -36.37
C ALA A 685 5.47 7.78 -35.78
N CYS A 686 4.32 7.24 -35.40
CA CYS A 686 4.14 5.96 -34.70
C CYS A 686 3.66 4.81 -35.60
N GLU A 687 3.47 5.04 -36.90
CA GLU A 687 3.21 4.03 -37.92
C GLU A 687 4.09 2.76 -37.76
N GLY A 688 3.47 1.62 -37.49
CA GLY A 688 4.12 0.33 -37.29
C GLY A 688 4.79 0.10 -35.93
N TYR A 689 4.56 0.94 -34.92
CA TYR A 689 5.06 0.75 -33.56
C TYR A 689 4.08 -0.05 -32.69
N GLN A 690 4.61 -0.78 -31.71
CA GLN A 690 3.82 -1.65 -30.83
C GLN A 690 3.43 -0.94 -29.54
N VAL A 691 2.14 -0.66 -29.36
CA VAL A 691 1.56 -0.07 -28.14
C VAL A 691 0.51 -1.00 -27.53
N LYS A 692 -0.27 -0.50 -26.56
CA LYS A 692 -1.45 -1.18 -25.99
C LYS A 692 -2.73 -0.42 -26.30
N ASP A 693 -3.82 -1.13 -26.55
CA ASP A 693 -5.16 -0.56 -26.70
C ASP A 693 -5.88 -0.38 -25.33
N TYR A 694 -7.14 0.05 -25.38
CA TYR A 694 -8.01 0.19 -24.22
C TYR A 694 -8.33 -1.13 -23.50
N ASN A 695 -8.13 -2.29 -24.15
CA ASN A 695 -8.37 -3.63 -23.60
C ASN A 695 -7.08 -4.32 -23.10
N ASP A 696 -5.96 -3.60 -23.03
CA ASP A 696 -4.65 -4.08 -22.59
C ASP A 696 -3.98 -5.10 -23.55
N ILE A 697 -4.49 -5.19 -24.78
CA ILE A 697 -4.02 -6.03 -25.90
C ILE A 697 -2.86 -5.30 -26.61
N PHE A 698 -1.95 -6.06 -27.23
CA PHE A 698 -0.77 -5.52 -27.93
C PHE A 698 -0.82 -5.76 -29.44
N GLY A 699 -1.01 -4.71 -30.22
CA GLY A 699 -0.95 -4.71 -31.69
C GLY A 699 0.02 -3.66 -32.24
N LEU A 700 -0.05 -3.38 -33.54
CA LEU A 700 0.81 -2.40 -34.22
C LEU A 700 -0.04 -1.24 -34.74
N CYS A 701 0.39 0.00 -34.47
CA CYS A 701 -0.27 1.20 -34.99
C CYS A 701 -0.29 1.24 -36.52
N GLU A 702 -1.41 1.64 -37.11
CA GLU A 702 -1.62 1.90 -38.54
C GLU A 702 -2.31 3.26 -38.69
N TYR A 703 -1.54 4.30 -39.00
CA TYR A 703 -2.01 5.68 -38.84
C TYR A 703 -3.20 6.03 -39.76
N TYR A 704 -4.31 6.48 -39.16
CA TYR A 704 -5.50 7.07 -39.81
C TYR A 704 -6.39 6.10 -40.61
N THR A 705 -6.11 4.80 -40.61
CA THR A 705 -6.93 3.76 -41.27
C THR A 705 -6.52 2.38 -40.75
N GLU A 706 -7.37 1.67 -40.01
CA GLU A 706 -7.10 0.26 -39.69
C GLU A 706 -7.15 -0.61 -40.95
N THR A 707 -6.21 -1.55 -41.08
CA THR A 707 -6.20 -2.55 -42.15
C THR A 707 -6.10 -3.99 -41.65
N LYS A 708 -6.08 -4.21 -40.33
CA LYS A 708 -5.75 -5.50 -39.71
C LYS A 708 -6.90 -6.19 -38.97
N CYS A 709 -8.07 -5.57 -38.81
CA CYS A 709 -9.47 -6.05 -38.79
C CYS A 709 -9.83 -7.46 -38.25
N SER A 710 -8.97 -8.09 -37.47
CA SER A 710 -9.12 -9.45 -36.92
C SER A 710 -8.06 -9.84 -35.87
N ASP A 711 -7.22 -8.89 -35.40
CA ASP A 711 -6.18 -9.16 -34.39
C ASP A 711 -6.56 -8.71 -32.97
N GLY A 712 -7.70 -8.05 -32.82
CA GLY A 712 -8.34 -7.72 -31.53
C GLY A 712 -7.78 -6.47 -30.87
N PHE A 713 -7.21 -5.55 -31.64
CA PHE A 713 -6.57 -4.33 -31.17
C PHE A 713 -6.91 -3.17 -32.10
N ASP A 714 -7.38 -2.07 -31.52
CA ASP A 714 -7.54 -0.75 -32.16
C ASP A 714 -6.21 -0.34 -32.83
N ASN A 715 -6.09 -0.49 -34.15
CA ASN A 715 -4.83 -0.23 -34.84
C ASN A 715 -4.58 1.27 -35.08
N ASP A 716 -5.61 2.09 -35.23
CA ASP A 716 -5.45 3.49 -35.66
C ASP A 716 -5.50 4.50 -34.47
N GLY A 717 -6.15 4.10 -33.37
CA GLY A 717 -6.22 4.81 -32.09
C GLY A 717 -7.52 5.58 -31.83
N ASP A 718 -8.55 5.47 -32.69
CA ASP A 718 -9.80 6.22 -32.55
C ASP A 718 -10.76 5.69 -31.45
N GLY A 719 -10.66 4.40 -31.10
CA GLY A 719 -11.40 3.77 -30.01
C GLY A 719 -12.32 2.59 -30.39
N ASP A 720 -12.57 2.36 -31.68
CA ASP A 720 -13.21 1.12 -32.16
C ASP A 720 -12.17 0.00 -32.45
N VAL A 721 -12.60 -1.25 -32.65
CA VAL A 721 -11.71 -2.43 -32.78
C VAL A 721 -12.23 -3.45 -33.79
N ASP A 722 -11.34 -3.99 -34.64
CA ASP A 722 -11.65 -5.00 -35.66
C ASP A 722 -12.92 -4.60 -36.47
N CYS A 723 -13.93 -5.48 -36.55
CA CYS A 723 -15.17 -5.22 -37.28
C CYS A 723 -16.15 -4.24 -36.60
N SER A 724 -15.74 -3.63 -35.48
CA SER A 724 -16.42 -2.47 -34.90
C SER A 724 -15.99 -1.18 -35.60
N ASP A 725 -14.73 -1.11 -36.08
CA ASP A 725 -14.18 0.02 -36.81
C ASP A 725 -14.86 0.17 -38.19
N TYR A 726 -15.20 1.42 -38.51
CA TYR A 726 -15.77 1.84 -39.78
C TYR A 726 -14.84 1.57 -40.99
N ASP A 727 -13.54 1.77 -40.88
CA ASP A 727 -12.60 1.53 -41.99
C ASP A 727 -12.38 0.02 -42.24
N CYS A 728 -12.58 -0.80 -41.20
CA CYS A 728 -12.63 -2.27 -41.31
C CYS A 728 -13.94 -2.83 -41.88
N TYR A 729 -15.04 -2.08 -41.83
CA TYR A 729 -16.40 -2.55 -42.11
C TYR A 729 -16.59 -3.21 -43.50
N ASP A 730 -15.88 -2.73 -44.53
CA ASP A 730 -15.97 -3.21 -45.92
C ASP A 730 -14.89 -4.27 -46.28
N THR A 731 -14.09 -4.73 -45.29
CA THR A 731 -12.99 -5.69 -45.51
C THR A 731 -13.46 -7.14 -45.68
N THR A 732 -12.60 -8.00 -46.26
CA THR A 732 -12.91 -9.42 -46.51
C THR A 732 -13.12 -10.25 -45.25
N ASP A 733 -12.56 -9.79 -44.13
CA ASP A 733 -12.47 -10.54 -42.90
C ASP A 733 -13.76 -10.34 -42.09
N CYS A 734 -14.25 -9.10 -42.02
CA CYS A 734 -15.59 -8.77 -41.55
C CYS A 734 -16.70 -9.29 -42.49
N ALA A 735 -16.49 -9.26 -43.83
CA ALA A 735 -17.47 -9.77 -44.80
C ALA A 735 -17.69 -11.30 -44.78
N GLY A 736 -16.94 -12.05 -43.96
CA GLY A 736 -17.04 -13.51 -43.83
C GLY A 736 -17.76 -14.01 -42.57
N ALA A 737 -17.72 -13.25 -41.48
CA ALA A 737 -18.35 -13.60 -40.21
C ALA A 737 -19.77 -13.03 -40.14
N GLY A 738 -20.77 -13.92 -40.19
CA GLY A 738 -22.14 -13.56 -39.84
C GLY A 738 -22.26 -13.40 -38.33
N GLU A 739 -21.84 -12.24 -37.81
CA GLU A 739 -21.99 -11.87 -36.41
C GLU A 739 -23.44 -12.06 -35.97
N THR A 740 -23.64 -12.70 -34.82
CA THR A 740 -24.98 -13.05 -34.34
C THR A 740 -25.54 -11.89 -33.54
N THR A 741 -25.95 -10.83 -34.24
CA THR A 741 -26.62 -9.67 -33.64
C THR A 741 -27.82 -10.10 -32.81
N CYS A 742 -28.26 -9.28 -31.86
CA CYS A 742 -29.39 -9.59 -30.99
C CYS A 742 -30.65 -10.01 -31.81
N GLU A 743 -30.98 -9.30 -32.90
CA GLU A 743 -32.06 -9.70 -33.79
C GLU A 743 -31.74 -10.98 -34.59
N GLY A 744 -30.48 -11.17 -35.01
CA GLY A 744 -29.99 -12.38 -35.68
C GLY A 744 -30.07 -13.65 -34.82
N ALA A 745 -29.92 -13.50 -33.50
CA ALA A 745 -30.18 -14.55 -32.50
C ALA A 745 -31.68 -14.89 -32.35
N GLY A 746 -32.56 -13.96 -32.74
CA GLY A 746 -34.00 -14.01 -32.46
C GLY A 746 -34.40 -13.38 -31.12
N HIS A 747 -33.54 -12.55 -30.53
CA HIS A 747 -33.77 -11.73 -29.35
C HIS A 747 -34.16 -10.30 -29.75
N LYS A 748 -34.25 -9.37 -28.79
CA LYS A 748 -34.64 -7.97 -29.03
C LYS A 748 -33.80 -6.97 -28.24
N CYS A 749 -33.39 -5.90 -28.91
CA CYS A 749 -32.76 -4.73 -28.32
C CYS A 749 -33.81 -3.84 -27.63
N CYS A 750 -33.72 -3.72 -26.30
CA CYS A 750 -34.68 -2.96 -25.50
C CYS A 750 -34.05 -2.42 -24.22
N ALA A 751 -34.45 -1.21 -23.80
CA ALA A 751 -33.95 -0.58 -22.57
C ALA A 751 -34.29 -1.36 -21.29
N VAL A 752 -35.36 -2.18 -21.30
CA VAL A 752 -35.76 -3.06 -20.18
C VAL A 752 -36.36 -4.37 -20.72
N GLY A 753 -35.88 -5.50 -20.23
CA GLY A 753 -36.43 -6.82 -20.54
C GLY A 753 -37.80 -7.08 -19.90
N ALA A 754 -38.50 -8.11 -20.39
CA ALA A 754 -39.75 -8.56 -19.79
C ALA A 754 -39.53 -9.13 -18.37
N THR A 755 -40.58 -9.21 -17.55
CA THR A 755 -40.45 -9.74 -16.18
C THR A 755 -40.08 -11.23 -16.19
N GLY A 756 -38.78 -11.52 -16.12
CA GLY A 756 -38.22 -12.86 -16.17
C GLY A 756 -37.63 -13.29 -17.53
N SER A 757 -37.44 -12.38 -18.49
CA SER A 757 -36.62 -12.65 -19.68
C SER A 757 -35.15 -12.82 -19.30
N GLU A 758 -34.43 -13.68 -20.01
CA GLU A 758 -32.97 -13.76 -19.93
C GLU A 758 -32.32 -12.55 -20.64
N HIS A 759 -31.15 -12.12 -20.17
CA HIS A 759 -30.37 -10.97 -20.64
C HIS A 759 -29.05 -11.48 -21.19
N PHE A 760 -28.75 -11.17 -22.45
CA PHE A 760 -27.58 -11.64 -23.18
C PHE A 760 -26.56 -10.51 -23.30
N THR A 761 -25.87 -10.25 -22.19
CA THR A 761 -24.85 -9.18 -22.05
C THR A 761 -23.79 -9.19 -23.16
N GLU A 762 -23.45 -10.38 -23.65
CA GLU A 762 -22.49 -10.62 -24.73
C GLU A 762 -22.99 -10.17 -26.11
N LEU A 763 -24.25 -9.75 -26.22
CA LEU A 763 -24.87 -9.18 -27.43
C LEU A 763 -25.34 -7.72 -27.23
N ASP A 764 -25.12 -7.11 -26.06
CA ASP A 764 -25.59 -5.75 -25.76
C ASP A 764 -24.99 -4.69 -26.70
N SER A 765 -23.73 -4.86 -27.15
CA SER A 765 -23.09 -4.00 -28.15
C SER A 765 -23.74 -4.08 -29.55
N THR A 766 -24.47 -5.15 -29.84
CA THR A 766 -25.16 -5.34 -31.14
C THR A 766 -26.53 -4.64 -31.21
N CYS A 767 -26.78 -3.69 -30.30
CA CYS A 767 -28.04 -2.98 -30.13
C CYS A 767 -27.87 -1.47 -30.20
N ASP A 768 -28.36 -0.85 -31.29
CA ASP A 768 -28.45 0.61 -31.47
C ASP A 768 -29.06 1.37 -30.27
N TYR A 769 -29.92 0.69 -29.49
CA TYR A 769 -30.47 1.24 -28.26
C TYR A 769 -30.88 0.17 -27.23
N GLY A 770 -30.37 0.29 -26.01
CA GLY A 770 -30.67 -0.61 -24.89
C GLY A 770 -29.86 -1.90 -24.90
N ASN A 771 -30.38 -2.94 -24.25
CA ASN A 771 -29.68 -4.21 -24.02
C ASN A 771 -30.42 -5.37 -24.72
N CYS A 772 -29.75 -6.50 -24.92
CA CYS A 772 -30.30 -7.65 -25.63
C CYS A 772 -31.06 -8.60 -24.69
N TYR A 773 -32.39 -8.71 -24.87
CA TYR A 773 -33.25 -9.56 -24.05
C TYR A 773 -34.04 -10.58 -24.87
N GLU A 774 -34.41 -11.72 -24.24
CA GLU A 774 -35.28 -12.74 -24.85
C GLU A 774 -36.63 -12.16 -25.33
N ASP A 775 -37.23 -11.27 -24.55
CA ASP A 775 -38.38 -10.45 -24.93
C ASP A 775 -38.39 -9.13 -24.13
N CYS A 776 -39.04 -8.10 -24.67
CA CYS A 776 -39.05 -6.74 -24.11
C CYS A 776 -40.16 -6.52 -23.08
N GLY A 777 -39.88 -5.67 -22.09
CA GLY A 777 -40.89 -5.22 -21.14
C GLY A 777 -41.88 -4.24 -21.77
N ILE A 778 -43.17 -4.55 -21.74
CA ILE A 778 -44.23 -3.56 -21.96
C ILE A 778 -44.21 -2.60 -20.76
N CYS A 779 -44.21 -1.27 -20.98
CA CYS A 779 -44.08 -0.33 -19.85
C CYS A 779 -45.15 -0.54 -18.76
N SER A 780 -46.34 -1.09 -19.10
CA SER A 780 -47.42 -1.39 -18.14
C SER A 780 -47.00 -2.15 -16.90
N ASP A 781 -45.94 -2.95 -17.00
CA ASP A 781 -45.46 -3.83 -15.95
C ASP A 781 -44.37 -3.18 -15.08
N VAL A 782 -43.82 -2.01 -15.50
CA VAL A 782 -42.61 -1.40 -14.91
C VAL A 782 -42.67 0.13 -14.74
N GLY A 783 -43.51 0.87 -15.46
CA GLY A 783 -43.56 2.35 -15.43
C GLY A 783 -44.49 3.02 -16.45
N TYR A 784 -44.16 4.24 -16.85
CA TYR A 784 -44.85 5.05 -17.86
C TYR A 784 -43.84 5.62 -18.88
N CYS A 785 -44.27 5.90 -20.12
CA CYS A 785 -43.44 6.64 -21.07
C CYS A 785 -43.26 8.10 -20.62
N CYS A 786 -42.01 8.58 -20.53
CA CYS A 786 -41.68 9.98 -20.25
C CYS A 786 -40.69 10.55 -21.29
N ASP A 787 -40.78 11.85 -21.55
CA ASP A 787 -39.76 12.67 -22.24
C ASP A 787 -38.60 12.94 -21.27
N GLU A 788 -37.70 11.96 -21.14
CA GLU A 788 -36.70 11.87 -20.07
C GLU A 788 -37.38 11.83 -18.67
N CYS A 789 -36.70 11.40 -17.61
CA CYS A 789 -37.40 11.15 -16.33
C CYS A 789 -37.79 12.44 -15.55
N ASP A 790 -37.33 13.63 -15.99
CA ASP A 790 -37.79 14.94 -15.48
C ASP A 790 -39.11 15.42 -16.10
N GLY A 791 -39.51 14.88 -17.25
CA GLY A 791 -40.89 14.47 -17.48
C GLY A 791 -41.88 15.43 -18.17
N THR A 792 -42.76 14.79 -18.96
CA THR A 792 -44.17 15.14 -19.13
C THR A 792 -44.93 13.82 -19.35
N TYR A 793 -46.15 13.67 -18.80
CA TYR A 793 -46.91 12.42 -18.88
C TYR A 793 -47.92 12.42 -20.05
N TYR A 794 -47.94 11.33 -20.82
CA TYR A 794 -48.83 11.14 -21.97
C TYR A 794 -49.71 9.90 -21.79
N SER A 795 -51.04 10.09 -21.79
CA SER A 795 -52.03 9.04 -21.49
C SER A 795 -52.73 8.44 -22.72
N GLU A 796 -52.21 8.64 -23.93
CA GLU A 796 -52.94 8.39 -25.19
C GLU A 796 -52.16 7.53 -26.21
N PHE A 797 -51.14 6.77 -25.76
CA PHE A 797 -50.36 5.85 -26.60
C PHE A 797 -50.56 4.39 -26.19
N ASP A 798 -50.76 3.49 -27.17
CA ASP A 798 -50.91 2.04 -26.99
C ASP A 798 -49.52 1.36 -26.91
N ASP A 799 -49.30 0.61 -25.82
CA ASP A 799 -48.32 -0.47 -25.56
C ASP A 799 -46.81 -0.31 -25.88
N THR A 800 -46.36 0.68 -26.66
CA THR A 800 -44.93 0.96 -26.93
C THR A 800 -44.64 2.47 -26.98
N CYS A 801 -43.58 2.92 -26.30
CA CYS A 801 -43.10 4.29 -26.49
C CYS A 801 -42.45 4.44 -27.89
N LEU A 802 -42.62 5.60 -28.52
CA LEU A 802 -41.97 5.95 -29.80
C LEU A 802 -40.58 6.56 -29.56
N ASP A 803 -39.78 6.65 -30.63
CA ASP A 803 -38.39 7.11 -30.64
C ASP A 803 -38.11 8.33 -29.73
N GLY A 804 -37.06 8.21 -28.91
CA GLY A 804 -36.63 9.26 -27.97
C GLY A 804 -37.48 9.36 -26.70
N LYS A 805 -38.02 8.24 -26.19
CA LYS A 805 -38.85 8.16 -24.96
C LYS A 805 -38.50 6.90 -24.15
N GLN A 806 -38.61 6.95 -22.83
CA GLN A 806 -38.20 5.85 -21.93
C GLN A 806 -39.33 5.45 -20.96
N CYS A 807 -39.38 4.18 -20.54
CA CYS A 807 -40.25 3.73 -19.44
C CYS A 807 -39.64 4.14 -18.07
N CYS A 808 -40.03 5.28 -17.49
CA CYS A 808 -39.63 5.62 -16.10
C CYS A 808 -40.66 5.06 -15.11
N SER A 809 -40.22 4.52 -13.97
CA SER A 809 -41.11 3.94 -12.94
C SER A 809 -42.05 4.98 -12.28
N ALA A 810 -41.68 6.27 -12.37
CA ALA A 810 -42.56 7.42 -12.28
C ALA A 810 -41.97 8.57 -13.12
N CYS A 811 -42.79 9.33 -13.86
CA CYS A 811 -42.38 10.66 -14.31
C CYS A 811 -42.47 11.62 -13.10
N GLY A 812 -41.51 12.54 -12.95
CA GLY A 812 -41.37 13.38 -11.75
C GLY A 812 -42.62 14.14 -11.29
N THR A 813 -42.95 14.08 -10.01
CA THR A 813 -43.96 14.95 -9.39
C THR A 813 -43.34 16.29 -9.02
N ALA A 814 -43.88 17.39 -9.55
CA ALA A 814 -43.36 18.75 -9.34
C ALA A 814 -43.15 19.11 -7.86
N THR A 815 -41.95 19.61 -7.55
CA THR A 815 -41.56 20.39 -6.35
C THR A 815 -42.11 19.90 -5.01
N GLN A 816 -41.27 19.20 -4.22
CA GLN A 816 -41.57 18.95 -2.81
C GLN A 816 -41.84 20.26 -2.04
N ILE A 817 -42.75 20.17 -1.06
CA ILE A 817 -43.08 21.27 -0.15
C ILE A 817 -42.40 20.99 1.20
N GLU A 818 -41.48 21.87 1.60
CA GLU A 818 -40.89 21.87 2.95
C GLU A 818 -41.97 22.06 4.02
N CYS A 819 -41.88 21.33 5.12
CA CYS A 819 -42.67 21.56 6.32
C CYS A 819 -41.81 22.15 7.44
N ASN A 820 -42.43 22.98 8.29
CA ASN A 820 -41.80 23.45 9.54
C ASN A 820 -42.51 22.91 10.78
N THR A 821 -43.77 22.45 10.61
CA THR A 821 -44.63 21.96 11.69
C THR A 821 -45.49 20.78 11.24
N ASN A 822 -45.98 20.00 12.21
CA ASN A 822 -46.91 18.90 11.94
C ASN A 822 -48.27 19.34 11.36
N SER A 823 -48.58 20.65 11.38
CA SER A 823 -49.80 21.23 10.79
C SER A 823 -49.70 21.43 9.28
N ASP A 824 -48.47 21.46 8.74
CA ASP A 824 -48.21 21.74 7.32
C ASP A 824 -48.34 20.45 6.47
N CYS A 825 -48.42 19.29 7.14
CA CYS A 825 -48.54 17.96 6.53
C CYS A 825 -50.00 17.46 6.49
N GLU A 826 -50.32 16.66 5.47
CA GLU A 826 -51.63 16.01 5.38
C GLU A 826 -51.90 14.97 6.50
N LYS A 827 -53.19 14.71 6.77
CA LYS A 827 -53.65 13.81 7.83
C LYS A 827 -53.13 12.38 7.66
N GLY A 828 -52.15 12.03 8.50
CA GLY A 828 -51.48 10.72 8.52
C GLY A 828 -49.97 10.82 8.41
N TYR A 829 -49.46 12.02 8.14
CA TYR A 829 -48.04 12.35 8.06
C TYR A 829 -47.67 13.27 9.24
N LYS A 830 -46.37 13.41 9.51
CA LYS A 830 -45.80 14.32 10.51
C LYS A 830 -44.55 14.97 9.91
N CYS A 831 -44.21 16.18 10.34
CA CYS A 831 -42.97 16.82 9.93
C CYS A 831 -41.77 16.18 10.66
N SER A 832 -40.66 15.97 9.96
CA SER A 832 -39.40 15.44 10.50
C SER A 832 -38.29 15.82 9.53
N ASN A 833 -37.27 16.55 9.97
CA ASN A 833 -36.16 17.02 9.12
C ASN A 833 -36.69 17.74 7.86
N ASN A 834 -37.60 18.70 8.05
CA ASN A 834 -38.33 19.46 7.04
C ASN A 834 -39.17 18.66 6.01
N GLU A 835 -39.21 17.32 6.10
CA GLU A 835 -40.08 16.48 5.29
C GLU A 835 -41.36 16.01 6.01
N CYS A 836 -42.47 15.94 5.28
CA CYS A 836 -43.70 15.31 5.74
C CYS A 836 -43.61 13.77 5.65
N VAL A 837 -43.01 13.14 6.66
CA VAL A 837 -42.86 11.68 6.75
C VAL A 837 -44.13 10.98 7.26
N LYS A 838 -44.45 9.81 6.68
CA LYS A 838 -45.65 9.04 7.02
C LYS A 838 -45.57 8.47 8.44
N ALA A 839 -46.61 8.65 9.25
CA ALA A 839 -46.61 8.15 10.63
C ALA A 839 -46.64 6.61 10.65
N LYS A 840 -45.48 5.98 10.89
CA LYS A 840 -45.33 4.51 10.91
C LYS A 840 -46.28 3.87 11.92
N SER A 841 -47.30 3.18 11.43
CA SER A 841 -48.30 2.52 12.27
C SER A 841 -47.69 1.33 13.00
N THR A 842 -47.77 1.32 14.33
CA THR A 842 -47.21 0.26 15.19
C THR A 842 -48.01 -1.05 15.16
N THR A 843 -49.06 -1.14 14.33
CA THR A 843 -49.92 -2.32 14.20
C THR A 843 -49.18 -3.58 13.75
N TRP A 844 -48.15 -3.47 12.89
CA TRP A 844 -47.33 -4.63 12.49
C TRP A 844 -46.56 -5.24 13.67
N LEU A 845 -46.08 -4.40 14.57
CA LEU A 845 -45.39 -4.78 15.80
C LEU A 845 -46.36 -5.48 16.77
N TRP A 846 -47.59 -5.00 16.88
CA TRP A 846 -48.66 -5.69 17.60
C TRP A 846 -49.05 -7.03 16.96
N ILE A 847 -49.05 -7.15 15.63
CA ILE A 847 -49.28 -8.42 14.94
C ILE A 847 -48.16 -9.43 15.27
N LEU A 848 -46.89 -9.02 15.27
CA LEU A 848 -45.78 -9.88 15.70
C LEU A 848 -45.91 -10.32 17.17
N ILE A 849 -46.27 -9.42 18.08
CA ILE A 849 -46.52 -9.75 19.50
C ILE A 849 -47.67 -10.75 19.62
N ILE A 850 -48.77 -10.58 18.86
CA ILE A 850 -49.90 -11.51 18.84
C ILE A 850 -49.47 -12.89 18.30
N VAL A 851 -48.69 -12.96 17.22
CA VAL A 851 -48.14 -14.22 16.68
C VAL A 851 -47.24 -14.91 17.71
N PHE A 852 -46.36 -14.18 18.39
CA PHE A 852 -45.48 -14.72 19.41
C PHE A 852 -46.26 -15.26 20.62
N VAL A 853 -47.29 -14.52 21.08
CA VAL A 853 -48.21 -14.97 22.14
C VAL A 853 -49.00 -16.21 21.72
N VAL A 854 -49.46 -16.31 20.46
CA VAL A 854 -50.14 -17.50 19.93
C VAL A 854 -49.21 -18.71 19.87
N ILE A 855 -47.94 -18.52 19.50
CA ILE A 855 -46.91 -19.59 19.53
C ILE A 855 -46.67 -20.08 20.96
N ILE A 856 -46.49 -19.17 21.93
CA ILE A 856 -46.32 -19.54 23.35
C ILE A 856 -47.57 -20.23 23.89
N ALA A 857 -48.77 -19.73 23.59
CA ALA A 857 -50.02 -20.37 23.99
C ALA A 857 -50.17 -21.78 23.38
N GLY A 858 -49.76 -21.97 22.12
CA GLY A 858 -49.72 -23.27 21.47
C GLY A 858 -48.74 -24.26 22.12
N LEU A 859 -47.55 -23.80 22.52
CA LEU A 859 -46.56 -24.59 23.24
C LEU A 859 -47.05 -24.99 24.65
N VAL A 860 -47.64 -24.05 25.40
CA VAL A 860 -48.25 -24.31 26.72
C VAL A 860 -49.42 -25.28 26.61
N TYR A 861 -50.29 -25.12 25.60
CA TYR A 861 -51.39 -26.04 25.32
C TYR A 861 -50.87 -27.45 24.97
N TYR A 862 -49.87 -27.55 24.09
CA TYR A 862 -49.24 -28.83 23.74
C TYR A 862 -48.65 -29.53 24.98
N TYR A 863 -47.90 -28.80 25.81
CA TYR A 863 -47.34 -29.30 27.06
C TYR A 863 -48.44 -29.86 27.99
N PHE A 864 -49.51 -29.08 28.22
CA PHE A 864 -50.63 -29.51 29.06
C PHE A 864 -51.40 -30.71 28.50
N VAL A 865 -51.64 -30.77 27.19
CA VAL A 865 -52.43 -31.86 26.57
C VAL A 865 -51.64 -33.17 26.48
N VAL A 866 -50.32 -33.09 26.22
CA VAL A 866 -49.46 -34.28 26.14
C VAL A 866 -49.15 -34.84 27.53
N MET A 867 -48.67 -34.00 28.46
CA MET A 867 -48.32 -34.46 29.82
C MET A 867 -49.53 -35.04 30.57
N LYS A 868 -50.71 -34.41 30.48
CA LYS A 868 -51.88 -34.76 31.30
C LYS A 868 -52.61 -36.04 30.85
N LYS A 869 -52.18 -36.71 29.78
CA LYS A 869 -52.65 -38.06 29.38
C LYS A 869 -51.78 -39.20 29.90
N GLY A 870 -50.60 -38.92 30.48
CA GLY A 870 -49.68 -39.92 31.04
C GLY A 870 -50.08 -40.46 32.42
N GLY A 871 -51.32 -40.95 32.61
CA GLY A 871 -51.82 -41.27 33.96
C GLY A 871 -52.83 -42.42 34.08
N LYS A 872 -52.32 -43.66 34.20
CA LYS A 872 -52.85 -44.77 35.04
C LYS A 872 -52.10 -46.11 34.82
N GLY A 873 -50.88 -46.20 35.36
CA GLY A 873 -50.24 -47.49 35.68
C GLY A 873 -50.67 -47.95 37.08
N LYS A 874 -50.99 -49.23 37.29
CA LYS A 874 -51.44 -49.75 38.61
C LYS A 874 -50.25 -50.12 39.50
N PRO A 875 -50.32 -49.92 40.83
CA PRO A 875 -49.31 -50.44 41.74
C PRO A 875 -49.36 -51.97 41.80
N ARG A 876 -48.21 -52.62 41.99
CA ARG A 876 -48.08 -54.05 42.28
C ARG A 876 -47.32 -54.24 43.60
N LYS A 877 -47.63 -55.32 44.33
CA LYS A 877 -47.18 -55.56 45.71
C LYS A 877 -45.71 -55.95 45.81
N GLU A 878 -45.17 -55.80 47.01
CA GLU A 878 -43.86 -56.28 47.47
C GLU A 878 -43.75 -57.82 47.48
N GLU A 879 -42.52 -58.32 47.39
CA GLU A 879 -42.10 -59.63 47.89
C GLU A 879 -40.67 -59.51 48.50
N ILE A 880 -40.22 -60.49 49.31
CA ILE A 880 -39.45 -60.18 50.55
C ILE A 880 -38.13 -60.99 50.72
N LYS A 881 -37.02 -60.27 51.02
CA LYS A 881 -35.68 -60.73 51.57
C LYS A 881 -34.79 -61.60 50.65
N PRO A 882 -33.46 -61.79 50.94
CA PRO A 882 -32.54 -61.21 51.96
C PRO A 882 -31.39 -60.36 51.31
N GLY A 883 -30.29 -59.91 51.95
CA GLY A 883 -29.88 -59.81 53.39
C GLY A 883 -28.37 -60.07 53.65
N PHE A 884 -27.74 -59.31 54.58
CA PHE A 884 -26.34 -59.36 55.09
C PHE A 884 -25.18 -58.93 54.13
N PRO A 885 -23.99 -58.48 54.63
CA PRO A 885 -23.70 -57.64 55.82
C PRO A 885 -22.65 -56.49 55.55
N PRO A 886 -22.38 -55.56 56.51
CA PRO A 886 -21.46 -54.41 56.31
C PRO A 886 -20.18 -54.36 57.19
N THR A 887 -19.06 -53.86 56.62
CA THR A 887 -17.75 -53.52 57.26
C THR A 887 -16.88 -52.66 56.31
N SER A 888 -15.87 -51.82 56.67
CA SER A 888 -15.51 -51.05 57.89
C SER A 888 -14.30 -50.11 57.61
N ARG A 889 -14.02 -49.10 58.46
CA ARG A 889 -12.72 -48.35 58.58
C ARG A 889 -11.84 -48.99 59.70
N PRO A 890 -10.60 -48.55 60.08
CA PRO A 890 -9.75 -47.37 59.77
C PRO A 890 -8.24 -47.78 59.48
N PRO A 891 -7.11 -47.08 59.80
CA PRO A 891 -6.81 -45.71 60.28
C PRO A 891 -5.64 -44.94 59.54
N ILE A 892 -5.02 -43.95 60.22
CA ILE A 892 -4.18 -42.81 59.77
C ILE A 892 -2.66 -43.03 60.01
N ASN A 893 -1.75 -42.31 59.31
CA ASN A 893 -0.50 -41.76 59.91
C ASN A 893 0.26 -40.67 59.10
N ARG A 894 1.12 -39.87 59.79
CA ARG A 894 2.07 -38.83 59.29
C ARG A 894 3.41 -38.88 60.08
N PRO A 895 4.57 -38.61 59.44
CA PRO A 895 5.66 -37.76 59.99
C PRO A 895 6.15 -36.71 58.94
N LEU A 896 6.65 -35.49 59.20
CA LEU A 896 7.65 -34.85 60.10
C LEU A 896 9.04 -34.59 59.45
N PHE A 897 9.51 -33.33 59.55
CA PHE A 897 10.78 -32.69 59.10
C PHE A 897 11.81 -32.55 60.29
N PRO A 898 13.01 -31.91 60.23
CA PRO A 898 13.74 -31.14 59.18
C PRO A 898 15.09 -31.82 58.77
N PRO A 899 16.36 -31.28 58.69
CA PRO A 899 17.03 -30.02 59.16
C PRO A 899 17.47 -29.02 58.04
N ILE A 900 18.44 -28.12 58.30
CA ILE A 900 18.78 -26.90 57.49
C ILE A 900 20.31 -26.53 57.50
N ARG A 901 20.83 -25.96 56.38
CA ARG A 901 22.12 -25.18 56.16
C ARG A 901 23.49 -25.95 56.22
N PRO A 902 24.63 -25.39 55.72
CA PRO A 902 24.86 -24.11 54.98
C PRO A 902 25.68 -24.17 53.65
N THR A 903 25.71 -23.00 52.98
CA THR A 903 26.55 -22.40 51.90
C THR A 903 27.88 -23.03 51.40
N THR A 904 28.09 -22.99 50.07
CA THR A 904 29.40 -22.72 49.37
C THR A 904 29.19 -22.03 48.00
N GLN A 905 30.27 -21.57 47.35
CA GLN A 905 30.31 -20.56 46.27
C GLN A 905 30.25 -21.10 44.81
N GLN A 906 30.09 -20.14 43.87
CA GLN A 906 30.50 -20.04 42.44
C GLN A 906 31.58 -21.01 41.88
N PRO A 907 31.77 -21.16 40.53
CA PRO A 907 31.50 -20.16 39.46
C PRO A 907 30.91 -20.67 38.11
N ASN A 908 30.77 -19.74 37.15
CA ASN A 908 30.50 -19.98 35.72
C ASN A 908 31.63 -20.73 35.00
N PRO A 909 31.30 -21.37 33.85
CA PRO A 909 32.06 -21.25 32.61
C PRO A 909 31.19 -20.56 31.54
N LEU A 910 31.47 -19.31 31.15
CA LEU A 910 32.48 -18.90 30.16
C LEU A 910 32.14 -19.29 28.70
N PHE A 911 31.68 -18.29 27.95
CA PHE A 911 31.74 -18.23 26.48
C PHE A 911 33.14 -18.58 25.94
N ARG A 912 33.18 -19.21 24.75
CA ARG A 912 34.26 -19.00 23.76
C ARG A 912 33.67 -18.90 22.34
N PRO A 913 34.32 -18.14 21.43
CA PRO A 913 33.75 -17.76 20.14
C PRO A 913 33.82 -18.87 19.08
N PRO A 914 33.10 -18.73 17.95
CA PRO A 914 33.26 -19.61 16.79
C PRO A 914 34.70 -19.61 16.25
N MET A 915 35.15 -20.75 15.72
CA MET A 915 36.46 -20.86 15.07
C MET A 915 36.36 -20.38 13.62
N THR A 916 37.28 -19.51 13.22
CA THR A 916 37.45 -19.08 11.83
C THR A 916 38.07 -20.20 10.99
N PHE A 917 37.39 -20.58 9.91
CA PHE A 917 38.02 -21.32 8.81
C PHE A 917 38.69 -20.32 7.87
N GLN A 918 40.02 -20.23 7.91
CA GLN A 918 40.80 -19.62 6.82
C GLN A 918 41.25 -20.70 5.82
N PRO A 919 41.24 -20.41 4.51
CA PRO A 919 41.72 -21.33 3.49
C PRO A 919 43.25 -21.49 3.56
N LYS A 920 43.77 -22.61 3.04
CA LYS A 920 45.20 -22.78 2.75
C LYS A 920 45.45 -22.95 1.25
N PRO A 921 46.50 -22.31 0.70
CA PRO A 921 46.73 -22.25 -0.74
C PRO A 921 47.28 -23.59 -1.31
N PRO A 922 47.18 -23.79 -2.63
CA PRO A 922 47.64 -25.01 -3.29
C PRO A 922 49.17 -25.12 -3.33
N MET A 923 49.67 -26.36 -3.37
CA MET A 923 51.05 -26.67 -3.77
C MET A 923 51.08 -27.41 -5.10
N MET A 924 52.18 -27.22 -5.83
CA MET A 924 52.29 -27.43 -7.27
C MET A 924 53.01 -28.74 -7.63
N GLN A 925 52.82 -29.18 -8.88
CA GLN A 925 53.73 -30.00 -9.72
C GLN A 925 53.85 -31.53 -9.52
N GLN A 926 53.56 -32.23 -10.64
CA GLN A 926 54.42 -33.23 -11.34
C GLN A 926 54.74 -34.58 -10.64
N SER A 927 54.68 -35.77 -11.29
CA SER A 927 54.49 -36.08 -12.71
C SER A 927 54.25 -37.60 -12.97
N LYS A 928 53.91 -37.92 -14.24
CA LYS A 928 54.18 -39.20 -14.97
C LYS A 928 53.56 -40.53 -14.48
N THR A 929 52.53 -40.95 -15.22
CA THR A 929 52.36 -42.28 -15.84
C THR A 929 53.08 -43.52 -15.26
N THR A 930 52.29 -44.54 -14.91
CA THR A 930 52.40 -45.92 -15.46
C THR A 930 51.13 -46.73 -15.15
N THR A 931 50.63 -47.48 -16.14
CA THR A 931 49.47 -48.38 -16.04
C THR A 931 49.80 -49.68 -15.30
N MET A 932 48.90 -50.22 -14.46
CA MET A 932 48.63 -51.67 -14.29
C MET A 932 47.43 -51.91 -13.34
N THR A 933 46.73 -53.03 -13.51
CA THR A 933 45.43 -53.32 -12.87
C THR A 933 45.52 -53.97 -11.48
N LYS A 934 44.54 -53.75 -10.60
CA LYS A 934 44.14 -54.78 -9.60
C LYS A 934 42.71 -54.67 -9.04
N LYS A 935 42.16 -55.88 -8.86
CA LYS A 935 40.82 -56.30 -8.40
C LYS A 935 40.17 -55.51 -7.25
N VAL A 936 38.85 -55.32 -7.37
CA VAL A 936 37.92 -54.90 -6.30
C VAL A 936 37.58 -56.08 -5.37
N ALA A 937 37.27 -55.77 -4.10
CA ALA A 937 36.69 -56.67 -3.09
C ALA A 937 35.39 -56.06 -2.51
N PRO A 938 34.49 -56.84 -1.87
CA PRO A 938 33.04 -56.57 -1.94
C PRO A 938 32.45 -55.64 -0.86
N ARG A 939 31.28 -55.06 -1.19
CA ARG A 939 30.40 -54.29 -0.30
C ARG A 939 29.72 -55.15 0.77
N THR A 940 29.39 -54.54 1.90
CA THR A 940 28.47 -55.06 2.93
C THR A 940 26.99 -54.98 2.50
N PRO A 941 26.06 -55.67 3.19
CA PRO A 941 24.67 -55.83 2.71
C PRO A 941 23.77 -54.60 2.96
N ARG A 942 22.91 -54.29 1.98
CA ARG A 942 21.78 -53.36 2.12
C ARG A 942 20.70 -53.89 3.07
N SER A 943 19.91 -52.98 3.65
CA SER A 943 18.89 -53.31 4.66
C SER A 943 17.65 -53.97 4.03
N LYS A 944 16.79 -54.55 4.89
CA LYS A 944 15.62 -55.31 4.45
C LYS A 944 14.55 -54.44 3.77
N THR A 945 14.39 -53.20 4.23
CA THR A 945 13.38 -52.22 3.80
C THR A 945 13.56 -51.77 2.35
N GLU A 946 14.81 -51.67 1.89
CA GLU A 946 15.17 -51.16 0.56
C GLU A 946 14.63 -52.06 -0.56
N LYS A 947 14.56 -53.38 -0.32
CA LYS A 947 14.01 -54.37 -1.26
C LYS A 947 12.49 -54.33 -1.39
N GLU A 948 11.78 -53.93 -0.34
CA GLU A 948 10.32 -53.78 -0.37
C GLU A 948 9.93 -52.51 -1.15
N LEU A 949 10.76 -51.47 -1.10
CA LEU A 949 10.62 -50.26 -1.90
C LEU A 949 10.89 -50.53 -3.40
N GLU A 950 12.00 -51.20 -3.75
CA GLU A 950 12.33 -51.59 -5.14
C GLU A 950 11.24 -52.51 -5.75
N SER A 951 10.71 -53.46 -4.97
CA SER A 951 9.59 -54.33 -5.38
C SER A 951 8.32 -53.53 -5.73
N THR A 952 8.03 -52.48 -4.96
CA THR A 952 6.86 -51.62 -5.16
C THR A 952 7.02 -50.72 -6.39
N PHE A 953 8.20 -50.10 -6.56
CA PHE A 953 8.53 -49.31 -7.75
C PHE A 953 8.51 -50.13 -9.06
N SER A 954 8.96 -51.40 -9.00
CA SER A 954 8.93 -52.30 -10.16
C SER A 954 7.49 -52.63 -10.60
N LYS A 955 6.57 -52.81 -9.65
CA LYS A 955 5.13 -53.00 -9.97
C LYS A 955 4.50 -51.75 -10.59
N LEU A 956 4.80 -50.56 -10.07
CA LEU A 956 4.27 -49.30 -10.60
C LEU A 956 4.72 -49.06 -12.05
N LYS A 957 6.00 -49.29 -12.38
CA LYS A 957 6.52 -49.23 -13.77
C LYS A 957 5.92 -50.30 -14.70
N GLY A 958 5.22 -51.31 -14.19
CA GLY A 958 4.47 -52.27 -14.98
C GLY A 958 3.08 -51.79 -15.41
N LEU A 959 2.49 -50.81 -14.71
CA LEU A 959 1.13 -50.33 -14.97
C LEU A 959 1.09 -49.18 -15.99
N THR A 960 2.11 -48.33 -16.02
CA THR A 960 2.23 -47.20 -16.97
C THR A 960 2.66 -47.60 -18.39
N LYS A 961 2.69 -48.90 -18.74
CA LYS A 961 2.86 -49.40 -20.11
C LYS A 961 1.61 -50.09 -20.68
N LYS A 962 0.43 -49.78 -20.15
CA LYS A 962 -0.89 -50.14 -20.72
C LYS A 962 -1.95 -49.04 -20.55
N LYS A 963 -1.72 -47.92 -21.22
CA LYS A 963 -2.77 -47.17 -21.94
C LYS A 963 -2.15 -46.68 -23.23
#